data_AF-A0A6P5AC51-F1
#
_entry.id   AF-A0A6P5AC51-F1
#
_cell.length_a   1.000
_cell.length_b   1.000
_cell.length_c   1.000
_cell.angle_alpha   90.00
_cell.angle_beta   90.00
_cell.angle_gamma   90.00
#
_symmetry.space_group_name_H-M   'P 1'
#
loop_
_entity.id
_entity.type
_entity.pdbx_description
1 polymer ?
#
loop_
_entity_poly.entity_id
_entity_poly.type
_entity_poly.pdbx_seq_one_letter_code
_entity_poly.pdbx_strand_id
1 'polypeptide(L)'
;MEIISQYVLLCVLISLTVYGTGAEKVLVVPPIIGGSLWFPLASIGQALAGRGHDVTVVVSQDIVDKRRAERPNLRFESFFDQGSRARYEASLDKASEMFHESLFREFQHFQERFKFMAEHCDLLLGDTDLMGRLKQARFQVVVSQPFFSQCGVIVAAHLGVPHVAVLRSDRTQYDAFATGVPRPRSYVPYILSSFTDWMTFSQRAQNLIMSCAVPVVFEWSVGRIKYDLVKKYLGEEETPLGVLAKTDVWLYQTDVLLDLPRPRMPNMVDVGGINSQEANPLSEDLELFMQGSGSAGVVVVSFGSQAKTINLERAEVMAAAFAQLRQKVVWRYTGEKPAGLGNNTKLMSWLPQNDLLGHPKTKAFVTHTGGNGMFEALYHGVPMVCTPLGKDQRGNAARVVSRGLGVRLDFNTFATETFYQAIIQVLTDKSYRETAARLSRLHRDQPQSPMERAVWWIEHVIKHGGLPHLRARAVELPWYQYYLLDVAAFLLAPLDQRPDFSNAMEIGTQHVVFCVMIILTVHGSSTEKVLVVPPVIGGSHWFPLASVGQALAGRGHDVTVVVSQDIVDKRRAERPDLRFESFFDQGSRAQLEANTAQIEEAFNKSVFNVLQHLQEGMNFMAEHCDLLMAKANLMGGLKQARFRVVVSQPFFSQCGAIVAAHLGVPHVALLRGDPSGLNSFATGVPRPPSYVPYILSSFTDRMTFSQRVQNLVVSCSAPVVFQWIVGRINNDLVKKYLGEEETLLGVLAKTDVWLYQTDSLLDLPSPRMPNMVDVGGLHCQEANPLSEDLELFMQSSGSAGVVVVSFGSQAKTINSERAEVMAAAFAQLRQKVVWRYTGEKPTRLGNNTMLMSWLPQNDLLGHPKTKAFVTHTGSNGMYEALYHGVPMVCTPLGKDQHGNAARVISRGLGVRLDFNTFTTETFYQAIMQVLTDRSYRETAARLSRLHRDQPQSPMERAVWWIEHVIKHGGLPHLRARAVELPWYQYYLLDVAAFLLAVCSAVLVLICCSCSLVCRKICRKRGGKLKSQ
;
A
#
# COMPACT_ATOMS: atom_id res chain seq x y z
N MET A 1 60.10 11.33 5.22
CA MET A 1 58.85 11.48 4.43
C MET A 1 58.13 10.16 4.21
N GLU A 2 58.80 9.01 4.19
CA GLU A 2 58.20 7.71 3.84
C GLU A 2 57.07 7.24 4.78
N ILE A 3 57.16 7.52 6.09
CA ILE A 3 56.12 7.14 7.07
C ILE A 3 54.77 7.83 6.76
N ILE A 4 54.79 9.11 6.36
CA ILE A 4 53.57 9.84 6.01
C ILE A 4 52.91 9.24 4.76
N SER A 5 53.70 8.73 3.80
CA SER A 5 53.16 8.08 2.60
C SER A 5 52.39 6.79 2.92
N GLN A 6 52.79 6.02 3.94
CA GLN A 6 52.07 4.80 4.33
C GLN A 6 50.78 5.12 5.08
N TYR A 7 50.77 6.11 5.97
CA TYR A 7 49.54 6.52 6.65
C TYR A 7 48.55 7.23 5.71
N VAL A 8 49.03 8.04 4.76
CA VAL A 8 48.15 8.63 3.74
C VAL A 8 47.59 7.54 2.82
N LEU A 9 48.37 6.53 2.42
CA LEU A 9 47.84 5.41 1.62
C LEU A 9 46.82 4.57 2.42
N LEU A 10 47.05 4.33 3.71
CA LEU A 10 46.10 3.61 4.57
C LEU A 10 44.82 4.43 4.82
N CYS A 11 44.93 5.74 5.07
CA CYS A 11 43.78 6.63 5.21
C CYS A 11 43.04 6.80 3.88
N VAL A 12 43.73 6.81 2.74
CA VAL A 12 43.11 6.83 1.40
C VAL A 12 42.45 5.48 1.10
N LEU A 13 42.99 4.34 1.52
CA LEU A 13 42.31 3.03 1.39
C LEU A 13 41.10 2.88 2.33
N ILE A 14 41.15 3.47 3.53
CA ILE A 14 40.00 3.53 4.46
C ILE A 14 38.95 4.54 3.97
N SER A 15 39.35 5.66 3.36
CA SER A 15 38.44 6.65 2.75
C SER A 15 37.93 6.22 1.36
N LEU A 16 38.65 5.32 0.68
CA LEU A 16 38.21 4.55 -0.48
C LEU A 16 37.50 3.25 -0.05
N THR A 17 36.90 3.25 1.13
CA THR A 17 35.58 2.61 1.28
C THR A 17 34.51 3.41 0.52
N VAL A 18 34.72 3.49 -0.80
CA VAL A 18 33.64 3.30 -1.76
C VAL A 18 32.76 2.18 -1.22
N TYR A 19 31.44 2.28 -1.37
CA TYR A 19 30.53 1.16 -1.13
C TYR A 19 30.87 0.03 -2.11
N GLY A 20 31.91 -0.74 -1.78
CA GLY A 20 32.25 -1.97 -2.44
C GLY A 20 31.08 -2.89 -2.20
N THR A 21 30.31 -3.12 -3.26
CA THR A 21 29.40 -4.26 -3.35
C THR A 21 30.24 -5.52 -3.23
N GLY A 22 30.51 -5.94 -1.99
CA GLY A 22 30.78 -7.34 -1.73
C GLY A 22 29.66 -8.13 -2.37
N ALA A 23 29.97 -9.27 -2.97
CA ALA A 23 28.97 -10.12 -3.58
C ALA A 23 28.12 -10.74 -2.48
N GLU A 24 27.09 -10.00 -2.03
CA GLU A 24 26.17 -10.45 -1.00
C GLU A 24 25.44 -11.69 -1.50
N LYS A 25 25.28 -12.67 -0.61
CA LYS A 25 24.82 -14.00 -0.96
C LYS A 25 23.31 -14.07 -0.84
N VAL A 26 22.67 -14.37 -1.97
CA VAL A 26 21.21 -14.54 -2.07
C VAL A 26 20.90 -16.02 -2.25
N LEU A 27 20.06 -16.56 -1.37
CA LEU A 27 19.53 -17.91 -1.51
C LEU A 27 18.15 -17.87 -2.16
N VAL A 28 18.00 -18.53 -3.30
CA VAL A 28 16.70 -18.68 -3.98
C VAL A 28 16.17 -20.09 -3.75
N VAL A 29 15.00 -20.19 -3.11
CA VAL A 29 14.32 -21.48 -2.84
C VAL A 29 13.02 -21.54 -3.65
N PRO A 30 13.06 -22.06 -4.89
CA PRO A 30 11.86 -22.25 -5.70
C PRO A 30 10.97 -23.38 -5.16
N PRO A 31 9.65 -23.32 -5.38
CA PRO A 31 8.76 -24.43 -5.07
C PRO A 31 8.94 -25.57 -6.10
N ILE A 32 8.48 -26.78 -5.75
CA ILE A 32 8.50 -27.96 -6.64
C ILE A 32 7.77 -27.72 -7.99
N ILE A 33 6.84 -26.77 -8.02
CA ILE A 33 5.96 -26.47 -9.15
C ILE A 33 6.76 -25.98 -10.37
N GLY A 34 6.30 -26.35 -11.57
CA GLY A 34 6.95 -26.03 -12.85
C GLY A 34 7.03 -24.54 -13.24
N GLY A 35 7.32 -24.30 -14.52
CA GLY A 35 7.80 -23.02 -15.06
C GLY A 35 7.10 -21.74 -14.57
N SER A 36 5.78 -21.77 -14.37
CA SER A 36 5.00 -20.60 -13.93
C SER A 36 5.45 -19.97 -12.59
N LEU A 37 6.06 -20.75 -11.69
CA LEU A 37 6.58 -20.26 -10.40
C LEU A 37 8.12 -20.16 -10.39
N TRP A 38 8.78 -20.97 -11.21
CA TRP A 38 10.23 -20.92 -11.41
C TRP A 38 10.69 -19.63 -12.12
N PHE A 39 10.08 -19.28 -13.26
CA PHE A 39 10.59 -18.18 -14.10
C PHE A 39 10.70 -16.83 -13.36
N PRO A 40 9.71 -16.36 -12.57
CA PRO A 40 9.86 -15.10 -11.84
C PRO A 40 11.03 -15.10 -10.84
N LEU A 41 11.20 -16.19 -10.07
CA LEU A 41 12.31 -16.33 -9.11
C LEU A 41 13.66 -16.40 -9.83
N ALA A 42 13.73 -17.11 -10.95
CA ALA A 42 14.92 -17.21 -11.76
C ALA A 42 15.32 -15.88 -12.42
N SER A 43 14.33 -15.11 -12.91
CA SER A 43 14.57 -13.79 -13.51
C SER A 43 15.01 -12.77 -12.46
N ILE A 44 14.42 -12.79 -11.25
CA ILE A 44 14.91 -11.99 -10.10
C ILE A 44 16.36 -12.38 -9.75
N GLY A 45 16.64 -13.68 -9.66
CA GLY A 45 17.99 -14.19 -9.40
C GLY A 45 19.00 -13.73 -10.45
N GLN A 46 18.64 -13.73 -11.73
CA GLN A 46 19.51 -13.22 -12.80
C GLN A 46 19.74 -11.71 -12.69
N ALA A 47 18.71 -10.94 -12.34
CA ALA A 47 18.85 -9.49 -12.17
C ALA A 47 19.76 -9.14 -10.98
N LEU A 48 19.69 -9.91 -9.89
CA LEU A 48 20.60 -9.80 -8.75
C LEU A 48 22.03 -10.21 -9.12
N ALA A 49 22.21 -11.35 -9.79
CA ALA A 49 23.53 -11.79 -10.26
C ALA A 49 24.17 -10.79 -11.23
N GLY A 50 23.37 -10.19 -12.13
CA GLY A 50 23.81 -9.12 -13.03
C GLY A 50 24.19 -7.81 -12.33
N ARG A 51 23.86 -7.65 -11.05
CA ARG A 51 24.26 -6.54 -10.17
C ARG A 51 25.39 -6.91 -9.21
N GLY A 52 25.99 -8.09 -9.38
CA GLY A 52 27.15 -8.54 -8.61
C GLY A 52 26.86 -9.38 -7.37
N HIS A 53 25.60 -9.71 -7.08
CA HIS A 53 25.24 -10.59 -5.96
C HIS A 53 25.58 -12.06 -6.24
N ASP A 54 25.98 -12.80 -5.21
CA ASP A 54 26.28 -14.24 -5.30
C ASP A 54 24.99 -15.05 -5.12
N VAL A 55 24.31 -15.33 -6.24
CA VAL A 55 22.98 -15.96 -6.24
C VAL A 55 23.08 -17.47 -6.37
N THR A 56 22.71 -18.18 -5.29
CA THR A 56 22.59 -19.64 -5.24
C THR A 56 21.13 -20.07 -5.23
N VAL A 57 20.78 -21.01 -6.10
CA VAL A 57 19.44 -21.63 -6.17
C VAL A 57 19.51 -23.05 -5.63
N VAL A 58 18.58 -23.45 -4.77
CA VAL A 58 18.45 -24.85 -4.31
C VAL A 58 17.35 -25.56 -5.09
N VAL A 59 17.69 -26.67 -5.76
CA VAL A 59 16.72 -27.48 -6.54
C VAL A 59 16.96 -28.97 -6.35
N SER A 60 15.99 -29.81 -6.70
CA SER A 60 16.20 -31.26 -6.66
C SER A 60 17.18 -31.73 -7.75
N GLN A 61 17.94 -32.78 -7.43
CA GLN A 61 19.00 -33.33 -8.29
C GLN A 61 18.51 -33.73 -9.69
N ASP A 62 17.26 -34.18 -9.82
CA ASP A 62 16.65 -34.63 -11.08
C ASP A 62 16.41 -33.50 -12.11
N ILE A 63 16.46 -32.23 -11.67
CA ILE A 63 16.28 -31.07 -12.55
C ILE A 63 17.47 -30.10 -12.56
N VAL A 64 18.52 -30.34 -11.78
CA VAL A 64 19.59 -29.34 -11.57
C VAL A 64 20.27 -28.93 -12.88
N ASP A 65 20.59 -29.89 -13.75
CA ASP A 65 21.24 -29.63 -15.03
C ASP A 65 20.31 -28.91 -16.02
N LYS A 66 19.01 -29.22 -16.00
CA LYS A 66 18.00 -28.48 -16.76
C LYS A 66 17.92 -27.03 -16.31
N ARG A 67 17.91 -26.76 -15.00
CA ARG A 67 17.85 -25.38 -14.49
C ARG A 67 19.15 -24.62 -14.74
N ARG A 68 20.31 -25.28 -14.66
CA ARG A 68 21.61 -24.74 -15.04
C ARG A 68 21.65 -24.37 -16.53
N ALA A 69 21.11 -25.21 -17.41
CA ALA A 69 20.99 -24.90 -18.84
C ALA A 69 20.02 -23.73 -19.14
N GLU A 70 18.89 -23.65 -18.43
CA GLU A 70 17.94 -22.51 -18.55
C GLU A 70 18.52 -21.18 -18.02
N ARG A 71 19.48 -21.23 -17.09
CA ARG A 71 19.98 -20.11 -16.28
C ARG A 71 21.47 -20.27 -15.91
N PRO A 72 22.41 -20.25 -16.87
CA PRO A 72 23.83 -20.57 -16.63
C PRO A 72 24.55 -19.59 -15.70
N ASN A 73 24.03 -18.37 -15.55
CA ASN A 73 24.62 -17.32 -14.71
C ASN A 73 24.27 -17.45 -13.21
N LEU A 74 23.52 -18.50 -12.81
CA LEU A 74 23.16 -18.76 -11.42
C LEU A 74 23.94 -19.96 -10.89
N ARG A 75 24.31 -19.92 -9.60
CA ARG A 75 24.85 -21.10 -8.92
C ARG A 75 23.71 -22.01 -8.49
N PHE A 76 23.97 -23.32 -8.49
CA PHE A 76 22.98 -24.33 -8.14
C PHE A 76 23.53 -25.29 -7.10
N GLU A 77 22.81 -25.40 -5.99
CA GLU A 77 22.94 -26.46 -5.00
C GLU A 77 21.78 -27.44 -5.18
N SER A 78 22.02 -28.70 -4.82
CA SER A 78 21.00 -29.75 -4.99
C SER A 78 20.94 -30.75 -3.85
N PHE A 79 19.75 -31.34 -3.71
CA PHE A 79 19.41 -32.40 -2.77
C PHE A 79 18.73 -33.57 -3.50
N PHE A 80 18.75 -34.75 -2.90
CA PHE A 80 18.17 -35.95 -3.50
C PHE A 80 16.66 -36.03 -3.27
N ASP A 81 15.87 -35.63 -4.27
CA ASP A 81 14.41 -35.83 -4.27
C ASP A 81 14.06 -37.29 -4.57
N GLN A 82 13.38 -37.96 -3.64
CA GLN A 82 13.01 -39.38 -3.73
C GLN A 82 11.77 -39.59 -4.61
N GLY A 83 11.77 -38.95 -5.79
CA GLY A 83 10.70 -38.99 -6.79
C GLY A 83 9.41 -38.26 -6.38
N SER A 84 9.43 -37.43 -5.34
CA SER A 84 8.26 -36.64 -4.91
C SER A 84 7.85 -35.65 -6.02
N ARG A 85 8.84 -35.09 -6.73
CA ARG A 85 8.67 -34.24 -7.90
C ARG A 85 8.02 -34.98 -9.06
N ALA A 86 8.52 -36.16 -9.40
CA ALA A 86 7.95 -36.98 -10.47
C ALA A 86 6.48 -37.36 -10.19
N ARG A 87 6.16 -37.72 -8.93
CA ARG A 87 4.78 -37.99 -8.49
C ARG A 87 3.89 -36.74 -8.55
N TYR A 88 4.41 -35.58 -8.17
CA TYR A 88 3.71 -34.30 -8.29
C TYR A 88 3.40 -33.94 -9.76
N GLU A 89 4.37 -34.11 -10.67
CA GLU A 89 4.17 -33.84 -12.10
C GLU A 89 3.19 -34.82 -12.75
N ALA A 90 3.26 -36.12 -12.43
CA ALA A 90 2.28 -37.12 -12.89
C ALA A 90 0.85 -36.84 -12.39
N SER A 91 0.69 -36.38 -11.15
CA SER A 91 -0.61 -35.96 -10.58
C SER A 91 -1.16 -34.66 -11.21
N LEU A 92 -0.32 -33.87 -11.88
CA LEU A 92 -0.76 -32.72 -12.68
C LEU A 92 -1.17 -33.13 -14.09
N ASP A 93 -0.38 -33.96 -14.78
CA ASP A 93 -0.68 -34.41 -16.14
C ASP A 93 -2.01 -35.18 -16.16
N LYS A 94 -2.22 -36.12 -15.21
CA LYS A 94 -3.51 -36.83 -15.02
C LYS A 94 -4.69 -35.87 -14.75
N ALA A 95 -4.48 -34.78 -14.02
CA ALA A 95 -5.52 -33.78 -13.76
C ALA A 95 -5.80 -32.87 -14.98
N SER A 96 -4.90 -32.80 -15.96
CA SER A 96 -5.11 -32.06 -17.21
C SER A 96 -5.87 -32.84 -18.28
N GLU A 97 -5.97 -34.16 -18.12
CA GLU A 97 -6.74 -35.05 -19.00
C GLU A 97 -8.21 -35.19 -18.58
N MET A 98 -8.55 -34.83 -17.33
CA MET A 98 -9.85 -35.14 -16.71
C MET A 98 -10.62 -33.89 -16.25
N PHE A 99 -11.23 -33.16 -17.19
CA PHE A 99 -12.03 -31.95 -16.90
C PHE A 99 -13.48 -32.20 -16.39
N HIS A 100 -13.80 -33.43 -15.96
CA HIS A 100 -15.16 -33.87 -15.60
C HIS A 100 -15.26 -34.67 -14.28
N GLU A 101 -14.38 -34.43 -13.31
CA GLU A 101 -14.44 -35.12 -12.01
C GLU A 101 -15.40 -34.46 -11.00
N SER A 102 -15.84 -35.25 -10.01
CA SER A 102 -16.61 -34.71 -8.88
C SER A 102 -15.72 -33.91 -7.93
N LEU A 103 -16.30 -32.93 -7.25
CA LEU A 103 -15.61 -32.04 -6.29
C LEU A 103 -14.86 -32.81 -5.18
N PHE A 104 -15.28 -34.03 -4.87
CA PHE A 104 -14.58 -34.92 -3.93
C PHE A 104 -13.24 -35.44 -4.48
N ARG A 105 -13.15 -35.76 -5.77
CA ARG A 105 -11.89 -36.24 -6.38
C ARG A 105 -10.90 -35.10 -6.65
N GLU A 106 -11.40 -33.93 -7.07
CA GLU A 106 -10.57 -32.71 -7.15
C GLU A 106 -9.88 -32.42 -5.80
N PHE A 107 -10.63 -32.62 -4.70
CA PHE A 107 -10.15 -32.47 -3.34
C PHE A 107 -9.12 -33.53 -2.94
N GLN A 108 -9.35 -34.81 -3.24
CA GLN A 108 -8.37 -35.89 -3.01
C GLN A 108 -7.05 -35.62 -3.76
N HIS A 109 -7.12 -35.27 -5.05
CA HIS A 109 -5.95 -34.91 -5.84
C HIS A 109 -5.27 -33.63 -5.34
N PHE A 110 -6.01 -32.70 -4.72
CA PHE A 110 -5.40 -31.56 -4.04
C PHE A 110 -4.57 -31.98 -2.81
N GLN A 111 -5.12 -32.83 -1.93
CA GLN A 111 -4.39 -33.34 -0.77
C GLN A 111 -3.16 -34.17 -1.17
N GLU A 112 -3.30 -35.03 -2.18
CA GLU A 112 -2.21 -35.85 -2.73
C GLU A 112 -1.04 -34.97 -3.22
N ARG A 113 -1.32 -33.97 -4.06
CA ARG A 113 -0.30 -33.00 -4.50
C ARG A 113 0.33 -32.25 -3.33
N PHE A 114 -0.43 -31.91 -2.30
CA PHE A 114 0.13 -31.26 -1.11
C PHE A 114 1.09 -32.16 -0.35
N LYS A 115 0.77 -33.46 -0.22
CA LYS A 115 1.67 -34.43 0.41
C LYS A 115 3.02 -34.48 -0.32
N PHE A 116 3.04 -34.53 -1.65
CA PHE A 116 4.30 -34.48 -2.42
C PHE A 116 5.05 -33.15 -2.26
N MET A 117 4.34 -32.01 -2.23
CA MET A 117 4.95 -30.70 -1.97
C MET A 117 5.60 -30.60 -0.58
N ALA A 118 5.05 -31.29 0.41
CA ALA A 118 5.59 -31.37 1.77
C ALA A 118 6.75 -32.36 1.89
N GLU A 119 6.64 -33.53 1.26
CA GLU A 119 7.70 -34.54 1.16
C GLU A 119 8.98 -33.96 0.54
N HIS A 120 8.84 -33.22 -0.57
CA HIS A 120 9.94 -32.48 -1.19
C HIS A 120 10.65 -31.53 -0.23
N CYS A 121 9.89 -30.87 0.65
CA CYS A 121 10.43 -29.96 1.64
C CYS A 121 11.13 -30.69 2.80
N ASP A 122 10.54 -31.81 3.24
CA ASP A 122 11.14 -32.67 4.28
C ASP A 122 12.49 -33.25 3.82
N LEU A 123 12.60 -33.60 2.54
CA LEU A 123 13.86 -34.05 1.93
C LEU A 123 14.91 -32.92 1.83
N LEU A 124 14.52 -31.71 1.45
CA LEU A 124 15.43 -30.56 1.41
C LEU A 124 15.93 -30.17 2.81
N LEU A 125 15.02 -30.08 3.79
CA LEU A 125 15.36 -29.69 5.16
C LEU A 125 16.03 -30.83 5.94
N GLY A 126 15.77 -32.08 5.56
CA GLY A 126 16.39 -33.28 6.13
C GLY A 126 17.79 -33.58 5.61
N ASP A 127 18.23 -32.96 4.51
CA ASP A 127 19.61 -33.03 4.02
C ASP A 127 20.53 -32.19 4.93
N THR A 128 21.05 -32.84 5.99
CA THR A 128 21.88 -32.19 7.01
C THR A 128 23.18 -31.62 6.45
N ASP A 129 23.72 -32.23 5.40
CA ASP A 129 24.97 -31.82 4.79
C ASP A 129 24.75 -30.58 3.92
N LEU A 130 23.69 -30.55 3.09
CA LEU A 130 23.28 -29.35 2.37
C LEU A 130 22.93 -28.23 3.35
N MET A 131 22.05 -28.46 4.33
CA MET A 131 21.63 -27.43 5.28
C MET A 131 22.81 -26.91 6.13
N GLY A 132 23.77 -27.78 6.47
CA GLY A 132 25.05 -27.40 7.09
C GLY A 132 25.88 -26.47 6.21
N ARG A 133 26.06 -26.81 4.92
CA ARG A 133 26.77 -25.96 3.94
C ARG A 133 26.06 -24.63 3.71
N LEU A 134 24.73 -24.62 3.58
CA LEU A 134 23.94 -23.39 3.44
C LEU A 134 24.07 -22.47 4.66
N LYS A 135 24.12 -23.02 5.87
CA LYS A 135 24.34 -22.26 7.12
C LYS A 135 25.76 -21.70 7.22
N GLN A 136 26.77 -22.47 6.80
CA GLN A 136 28.16 -22.02 6.73
C GLN A 136 28.38 -20.94 5.66
N ALA A 137 27.62 -20.97 4.56
CA ALA A 137 27.75 -20.02 3.46
C ALA A 137 27.41 -18.57 3.86
N ARG A 138 26.59 -18.36 4.90
CA ARG A 138 26.12 -17.06 5.44
C ARG A 138 25.42 -16.21 4.38
N PHE A 139 24.24 -16.67 3.94
CA PHE A 139 23.33 -15.89 3.09
C PHE A 139 22.69 -14.71 3.85
N GLN A 140 22.51 -13.59 3.16
CA GLN A 140 21.95 -12.34 3.71
C GLN A 140 20.43 -12.28 3.58
N VAL A 141 19.87 -12.97 2.58
CA VAL A 141 18.43 -13.04 2.35
C VAL A 141 18.05 -14.36 1.68
N VAL A 142 16.90 -14.91 2.04
CA VAL A 142 16.23 -15.99 1.32
C VAL A 142 15.07 -15.42 0.51
N VAL A 143 15.09 -15.61 -0.81
CA VAL A 143 14.01 -15.25 -1.72
C VAL A 143 13.27 -16.54 -2.11
N SER A 144 11.98 -16.62 -1.78
CA SER A 144 11.19 -17.83 -2.06
C SER A 144 9.75 -17.51 -2.43
N GLN A 145 9.03 -18.51 -2.94
CA GLN A 145 7.57 -18.44 -3.04
C GLN A 145 6.95 -19.34 -1.96
N PRO A 146 6.37 -18.79 -0.87
CA PRO A 146 5.82 -19.58 0.24
C PRO A 146 4.47 -20.26 -0.08
N PHE A 147 4.13 -20.43 -1.35
CA PHE A 147 2.82 -20.90 -1.79
C PHE A 147 2.63 -22.39 -1.50
N PHE A 148 1.62 -22.70 -0.69
CA PHE A 148 1.26 -24.03 -0.18
C PHE A 148 2.28 -24.72 0.73
N SER A 149 3.51 -25.02 0.29
CA SER A 149 4.47 -25.80 1.10
C SER A 149 5.25 -24.99 2.14
N GLN A 150 5.27 -23.66 2.03
CA GLN A 150 6.04 -22.75 2.90
C GLN A 150 7.55 -23.05 2.99
N CYS A 151 8.10 -23.91 2.13
CA CYS A 151 9.42 -24.48 2.35
C CYS A 151 10.54 -23.43 2.48
N GLY A 152 10.59 -22.46 1.57
CA GLY A 152 11.61 -21.42 1.59
C GLY A 152 11.56 -20.50 2.80
N VAL A 153 10.39 -20.29 3.44
CA VAL A 153 10.32 -19.53 4.71
C VAL A 153 10.74 -20.39 5.91
N ILE A 154 10.53 -21.71 5.87
CA ILE A 154 11.08 -22.64 6.87
C ILE A 154 12.61 -22.70 6.75
N VAL A 155 13.16 -22.76 5.52
CA VAL A 155 14.61 -22.64 5.26
C VAL A 155 15.16 -21.32 5.82
N ALA A 156 14.52 -20.20 5.52
CA ALA A 156 14.94 -18.89 6.02
C ALA A 156 14.97 -18.84 7.56
N ALA A 157 13.92 -19.33 8.22
CA ALA A 157 13.84 -19.40 9.67
C ALA A 157 14.90 -20.35 10.28
N HIS A 158 15.15 -21.51 9.66
CA HIS A 158 16.14 -22.48 10.13
C HIS A 158 17.60 -21.98 9.98
N LEU A 159 17.86 -21.17 8.94
CA LEU A 159 19.14 -20.50 8.74
C LEU A 159 19.30 -19.23 9.59
N GLY A 160 18.20 -18.65 10.10
CA GLY A 160 18.21 -17.38 10.83
C GLY A 160 18.36 -16.14 9.94
N VAL A 161 17.86 -16.22 8.70
CA VAL A 161 18.10 -15.24 7.62
C VAL A 161 16.79 -14.52 7.24
N PRO A 162 16.82 -13.20 6.94
CA PRO A 162 15.68 -12.44 6.42
C PRO A 162 15.00 -13.10 5.21
N HIS A 163 13.69 -12.92 5.08
CA HIS A 163 12.89 -13.59 4.05
C HIS A 163 12.09 -12.62 3.16
N VAL A 164 12.23 -12.77 1.84
CA VAL A 164 11.41 -12.08 0.84
C VAL A 164 10.53 -13.10 0.12
N ALA A 165 9.21 -12.92 0.25
CA ALA A 165 8.22 -13.75 -0.41
C ALA A 165 7.86 -13.20 -1.78
N VAL A 166 7.92 -14.02 -2.83
CA VAL A 166 7.45 -13.70 -4.19
C VAL A 166 6.18 -14.49 -4.49
N LEU A 167 5.06 -13.82 -4.69
CA LEU A 167 3.75 -14.46 -4.95
C LEU A 167 3.10 -13.93 -6.21
N ARG A 168 2.12 -14.69 -6.72
CA ARG A 168 1.29 -14.30 -7.86
C ARG A 168 0.15 -13.34 -7.50
N SER A 169 -0.34 -13.40 -6.26
CA SER A 169 -1.36 -12.48 -5.73
C SER A 169 -1.56 -12.68 -4.22
N ASP A 170 -1.76 -11.58 -3.48
CA ASP A 170 -2.17 -11.48 -2.07
C ASP A 170 -3.66 -11.83 -1.84
N ARG A 171 -4.16 -12.91 -2.45
CA ARG A 171 -5.60 -13.24 -2.44
C ARG A 171 -5.97 -14.47 -1.61
N THR A 172 -5.01 -15.13 -0.95
CA THR A 172 -5.34 -16.17 0.05
C THR A 172 -5.69 -15.52 1.39
N GLN A 173 -6.45 -16.22 2.24
CA GLN A 173 -6.67 -15.78 3.62
C GLN A 173 -5.40 -15.92 4.47
N TYR A 174 -4.48 -16.79 4.04
CA TYR A 174 -3.26 -17.10 4.77
C TYR A 174 -2.23 -15.96 4.67
N ASP A 175 -2.04 -15.40 3.47
CA ASP A 175 -1.22 -14.19 3.25
C ASP A 175 -1.79 -13.00 4.04
N ALA A 176 -3.12 -12.88 4.07
CA ALA A 176 -3.79 -11.79 4.76
C ALA A 176 -3.59 -11.84 6.29
N PHE A 177 -3.62 -13.03 6.89
CA PHE A 177 -3.28 -13.21 8.30
C PHE A 177 -1.79 -13.01 8.58
N ALA A 178 -0.90 -13.47 7.70
CA ALA A 178 0.55 -13.32 7.87
C ALA A 178 1.06 -11.88 7.67
N THR A 179 0.28 -11.02 7.02
CA THR A 179 0.55 -9.58 6.86
C THR A 179 -0.25 -8.70 7.83
N GLY A 180 -1.39 -9.20 8.34
CA GLY A 180 -2.32 -8.44 9.17
C GLY A 180 -3.26 -7.51 8.40
N VAL A 181 -3.27 -7.62 7.06
CA VAL A 181 -4.07 -6.73 6.20
C VAL A 181 -5.57 -7.06 6.30
N PRO A 182 -6.44 -6.06 6.54
CA PRO A 182 -7.89 -6.26 6.48
C PRO A 182 -8.34 -6.59 5.06
N ARG A 183 -9.24 -7.56 4.91
CA ARG A 183 -9.77 -7.97 3.59
C ARG A 183 -11.30 -7.82 3.50
N PRO A 184 -11.82 -6.63 3.12
CA PRO A 184 -13.26 -6.38 3.01
C PRO A 184 -13.95 -7.29 1.99
N ARG A 185 -14.69 -8.29 2.46
CA ARG A 185 -15.35 -9.31 1.62
C ARG A 185 -16.52 -8.76 0.79
N SER A 186 -16.92 -7.51 1.02
CA SER A 186 -17.97 -6.78 0.29
C SER A 186 -17.57 -6.37 -1.12
N TYR A 187 -16.27 -6.13 -1.37
CA TYR A 187 -15.73 -5.78 -2.69
C TYR A 187 -14.40 -6.48 -3.04
N VAL A 188 -13.76 -7.21 -2.12
CA VAL A 188 -12.56 -8.02 -2.44
C VAL A 188 -12.97 -9.47 -2.72
N PRO A 189 -12.96 -9.93 -3.99
CA PRO A 189 -13.37 -11.28 -4.35
C PRO A 189 -12.33 -12.35 -3.99
N TYR A 190 -12.81 -13.54 -3.66
CA TYR A 190 -11.98 -14.73 -3.38
C TYR A 190 -11.21 -15.17 -4.64
N ILE A 191 -9.97 -15.64 -4.48
CA ILE A 191 -9.03 -15.91 -5.59
C ILE A 191 -9.56 -16.87 -6.66
N LEU A 192 -10.35 -17.88 -6.27
CA LEU A 192 -10.92 -18.89 -7.18
C LEU A 192 -12.27 -18.48 -7.79
N SER A 193 -12.84 -17.33 -7.40
CA SER A 193 -14.07 -16.81 -7.96
C SER A 193 -13.83 -16.08 -9.29
N SER A 194 -14.84 -16.05 -10.14
CA SER A 194 -14.89 -15.22 -11.35
C SER A 194 -15.44 -13.81 -11.08
N PHE A 195 -15.51 -13.39 -9.81
CA PHE A 195 -16.09 -12.12 -9.42
C PHE A 195 -15.10 -10.96 -9.56
N THR A 196 -15.65 -9.76 -9.73
CA THR A 196 -14.91 -8.49 -9.67
C THR A 196 -15.18 -7.82 -8.31
N ASP A 197 -14.82 -6.56 -8.17
CA ASP A 197 -15.23 -5.70 -7.06
C ASP A 197 -16.71 -5.28 -7.17
N TRP A 198 -17.25 -5.27 -8.39
CA TRP A 198 -18.69 -5.18 -8.66
C TRP A 198 -19.36 -6.55 -8.44
N MET A 199 -19.87 -6.75 -7.21
CA MET A 199 -20.63 -7.94 -6.82
C MET A 199 -22.09 -7.62 -6.53
N THR A 200 -23.01 -8.39 -7.13
CA THR A 200 -24.41 -8.47 -6.74
C THR A 200 -24.57 -9.01 -5.31
N PHE A 201 -25.76 -8.89 -4.73
CA PHE A 201 -26.06 -9.49 -3.41
C PHE A 201 -25.71 -10.98 -3.34
N SER A 202 -26.11 -11.77 -4.34
CA SER A 202 -25.82 -13.22 -4.38
C SER A 202 -24.32 -13.51 -4.54
N GLN A 203 -23.60 -12.71 -5.34
CA GLN A 203 -22.15 -12.81 -5.45
C GLN A 203 -21.43 -12.43 -4.15
N ARG A 204 -21.88 -11.39 -3.43
CA ARG A 204 -21.35 -11.05 -2.09
C ARG A 204 -21.60 -12.16 -1.08
N ALA A 205 -22.78 -12.77 -1.07
CA ALA A 205 -23.09 -13.92 -0.22
C ALA A 205 -22.19 -15.13 -0.54
N GLN A 206 -22.04 -15.48 -1.82
CA GLN A 206 -21.13 -16.54 -2.26
C GLN A 206 -19.67 -16.21 -1.94
N ASN A 207 -19.24 -14.94 -2.09
CA ASN A 207 -17.89 -14.49 -1.77
C ASN A 207 -17.59 -14.58 -0.26
N LEU A 208 -18.56 -14.23 0.58
CA LEU A 208 -18.46 -14.40 2.04
C LEU A 208 -18.33 -15.89 2.40
N ILE A 209 -19.18 -16.75 1.83
CA ILE A 209 -19.14 -18.20 2.06
C ILE A 209 -17.78 -18.78 1.61
N MET A 210 -17.33 -18.49 0.38
CA MET A 210 -16.01 -18.93 -0.11
C MET A 210 -14.86 -18.42 0.76
N SER A 211 -14.92 -17.15 1.20
CA SER A 211 -13.92 -16.52 2.05
C SER A 211 -13.94 -16.97 3.52
N CYS A 212 -14.90 -17.80 3.93
CA CYS A 212 -14.95 -18.40 5.26
C CYS A 212 -14.73 -19.91 5.21
N ALA A 213 -15.45 -20.62 4.34
CA ALA A 213 -15.46 -22.08 4.27
C ALA A 213 -14.19 -22.65 3.63
N VAL A 214 -13.74 -22.11 2.48
CA VAL A 214 -12.61 -22.71 1.74
C VAL A 214 -11.32 -22.70 2.56
N PRO A 215 -10.96 -21.64 3.30
CA PRO A 215 -9.76 -21.65 4.14
C PRO A 215 -9.86 -22.58 5.36
N VAL A 216 -11.06 -22.79 5.93
CA VAL A 216 -11.27 -23.78 7.01
C VAL A 216 -11.10 -25.20 6.47
N VAL A 217 -11.72 -25.51 5.33
CA VAL A 217 -11.53 -26.78 4.63
C VAL A 217 -10.06 -26.99 4.31
N PHE A 218 -9.38 -25.97 3.77
CA PHE A 218 -7.95 -26.02 3.46
C PHE A 218 -7.11 -26.38 4.69
N GLU A 219 -7.31 -25.70 5.81
CA GLU A 219 -6.50 -25.93 7.00
C GLU A 219 -6.79 -27.29 7.65
N TRP A 220 -8.04 -27.75 7.63
CA TRP A 220 -8.39 -29.13 8.00
C TRP A 220 -7.71 -30.16 7.09
N SER A 221 -7.59 -29.86 5.79
CA SER A 221 -7.07 -30.79 4.78
C SER A 221 -5.56 -31.03 4.85
N VAL A 222 -4.80 -29.96 5.12
CA VAL A 222 -3.33 -29.94 4.97
C VAL A 222 -2.59 -29.18 6.07
N GLY A 223 -3.29 -28.53 7.01
CA GLY A 223 -2.66 -27.75 8.09
C GLY A 223 -1.78 -28.59 9.00
N ARG A 224 -2.19 -29.82 9.32
CA ARG A 224 -1.37 -30.79 10.07
C ARG A 224 -0.02 -31.04 9.41
N ILE A 225 0.00 -31.23 8.08
CA ILE A 225 1.24 -31.49 7.33
C ILE A 225 2.22 -30.30 7.44
N LYS A 226 1.72 -29.06 7.36
CA LYS A 226 2.54 -27.86 7.60
C LYS A 226 3.06 -27.79 9.03
N TYR A 227 2.18 -28.08 10.00
CA TYR A 227 2.50 -28.01 11.43
C TYR A 227 3.59 -29.02 11.80
N ASP A 228 3.46 -30.26 11.30
CA ASP A 228 4.43 -31.32 11.53
C ASP A 228 5.82 -30.94 10.95
N LEU A 229 5.88 -30.32 9.76
CA LEU A 229 7.12 -29.77 9.18
C LEU A 229 7.73 -28.64 10.04
N VAL A 230 6.94 -27.63 10.41
CA VAL A 230 7.42 -26.50 11.23
C VAL A 230 7.93 -26.99 12.58
N LYS A 231 7.15 -27.85 13.25
CA LYS A 231 7.53 -28.47 14.51
C LYS A 231 8.84 -29.25 14.41
N LYS A 232 9.03 -30.04 13.35
CA LYS A 232 10.23 -30.87 13.13
C LYS A 232 11.51 -30.04 12.99
N TYR A 233 11.46 -28.88 12.33
CA TYR A 233 12.67 -28.11 11.98
C TYR A 233 12.87 -26.80 12.74
N LEU A 234 11.84 -26.29 13.43
CA LEU A 234 11.85 -25.00 14.14
C LEU A 234 11.37 -25.07 15.61
N GLY A 235 10.85 -26.22 16.07
CA GLY A 235 10.42 -26.43 17.46
C GLY A 235 8.91 -26.27 17.71
N GLU A 236 8.46 -26.63 18.91
CA GLU A 236 7.02 -26.70 19.24
C GLU A 236 6.34 -25.33 19.45
N GLU A 237 7.11 -24.29 19.75
CA GLU A 237 6.60 -22.91 19.95
C GLU A 237 6.25 -22.21 18.63
N GLU A 238 6.82 -22.68 17.51
CA GLU A 238 6.61 -22.09 16.19
C GLU A 238 5.35 -22.63 15.51
N THR A 239 4.69 -21.76 14.74
CA THR A 239 3.50 -22.14 13.96
C THR A 239 3.69 -21.79 12.48
N PRO A 240 3.07 -22.56 11.55
CA PRO A 240 3.04 -22.24 10.13
C PRO A 240 2.64 -20.79 9.79
N LEU A 241 1.81 -20.15 10.63
CA LEU A 241 1.43 -18.74 10.46
C LEU A 241 2.48 -17.80 11.04
N GLY A 242 3.03 -18.09 12.23
CA GLY A 242 4.07 -17.29 12.88
C GLY A 242 5.37 -17.24 12.07
N VAL A 243 5.79 -18.38 11.50
CA VAL A 243 6.94 -18.47 10.59
C VAL A 243 6.71 -17.61 9.36
N LEU A 244 5.51 -17.65 8.76
CA LEU A 244 5.21 -16.85 7.58
C LEU A 244 5.11 -15.35 7.89
N ALA A 245 4.58 -14.98 9.05
CA ALA A 245 4.50 -13.59 9.54
C ALA A 245 5.89 -12.96 9.82
N LYS A 246 6.96 -13.77 9.88
CA LYS A 246 8.34 -13.29 9.93
C LYS A 246 8.92 -12.86 8.57
N THR A 247 8.15 -12.93 7.49
CA THR A 247 8.54 -12.42 6.17
C THR A 247 8.70 -10.90 6.20
N ASP A 248 9.84 -10.40 5.70
CA ASP A 248 10.18 -8.98 5.67
C ASP A 248 9.41 -8.23 4.59
N VAL A 249 9.45 -8.73 3.35
CA VAL A 249 8.80 -8.11 2.18
C VAL A 249 8.04 -9.15 1.38
N TRP A 250 6.87 -8.73 0.89
CA TRP A 250 5.96 -9.52 0.09
C TRP A 250 5.82 -8.89 -1.31
N LEU A 251 6.50 -9.48 -2.28
CA LEU A 251 6.52 -9.08 -3.68
C LEU A 251 5.39 -9.79 -4.44
N TYR A 252 4.34 -9.07 -4.82
CA TYR A 252 3.19 -9.61 -5.55
C TYR A 252 3.28 -9.29 -7.04
N GLN A 253 3.29 -10.32 -7.89
CA GLN A 253 3.20 -10.21 -9.35
C GLN A 253 1.78 -9.84 -9.80
N THR A 254 1.32 -8.69 -9.34
CA THR A 254 0.03 -8.08 -9.65
C THR A 254 0.26 -6.59 -9.93
N ASP A 255 -0.62 -5.98 -10.71
CA ASP A 255 -0.56 -4.56 -11.09
C ASP A 255 -1.94 -3.94 -10.86
N VAL A 256 -1.99 -2.73 -10.32
CA VAL A 256 -3.21 -1.99 -9.96
C VAL A 256 -4.17 -1.73 -11.14
N LEU A 257 -3.69 -1.83 -12.39
CA LEU A 257 -4.49 -1.72 -13.61
C LEU A 257 -5.31 -2.98 -13.92
N LEU A 258 -4.85 -4.16 -13.49
CA LEU A 258 -5.55 -5.43 -13.68
C LEU A 258 -6.11 -6.00 -12.38
N ASP A 259 -5.46 -5.76 -11.24
CA ASP A 259 -6.03 -6.08 -9.94
C ASP A 259 -7.17 -5.12 -9.58
N LEU A 260 -7.83 -5.41 -8.47
CA LEU A 260 -8.92 -4.61 -7.93
C LEU A 260 -8.38 -3.78 -6.76
N PRO A 261 -8.59 -2.45 -6.74
CA PRO A 261 -8.08 -1.60 -5.66
C PRO A 261 -8.57 -2.06 -4.29
N ARG A 262 -7.63 -2.31 -3.39
CA ARG A 262 -7.87 -2.86 -2.04
C ARG A 262 -6.76 -2.49 -1.06
N PRO A 263 -6.96 -2.68 0.26
CA PRO A 263 -5.99 -2.31 1.27
C PRO A 263 -4.73 -3.18 1.21
N ARG A 264 -3.57 -2.60 1.50
CA ARG A 264 -2.27 -3.27 1.67
C ARG A 264 -1.49 -2.72 2.86
N MET A 265 -0.59 -3.54 3.40
CA MET A 265 0.40 -3.12 4.42
C MET A 265 1.68 -2.59 3.76
N PRO A 266 2.53 -1.80 4.45
CA PRO A 266 3.75 -1.21 3.88
C PRO A 266 4.77 -2.22 3.32
N ASN A 267 4.77 -3.46 3.80
CA ASN A 267 5.63 -4.53 3.28
C ASN A 267 5.02 -5.34 2.11
N MET A 268 3.86 -4.94 1.58
CA MET A 268 3.18 -5.59 0.46
C MET A 268 3.35 -4.77 -0.82
N VAL A 269 4.21 -5.22 -1.73
CA VAL A 269 4.69 -4.47 -2.89
C VAL A 269 4.21 -5.10 -4.20
N ASP A 270 3.64 -4.28 -5.09
CA ASP A 270 3.25 -4.71 -6.44
C ASP A 270 4.44 -4.68 -7.41
N VAL A 271 4.67 -5.82 -8.05
CA VAL A 271 5.70 -6.10 -9.07
C VAL A 271 5.11 -6.95 -10.21
N GLY A 272 3.88 -6.63 -10.64
CA GLY A 272 3.24 -7.24 -11.80
C GLY A 272 4.05 -7.03 -13.07
N GLY A 273 4.30 -8.10 -13.84
CA GLY A 273 5.08 -8.02 -15.09
C GLY A 273 6.59 -8.25 -14.98
N ILE A 274 7.10 -8.87 -13.91
CA ILE A 274 8.54 -9.22 -13.74
C ILE A 274 9.19 -9.94 -14.96
N ASN A 275 8.42 -10.68 -15.76
CA ASN A 275 8.93 -11.38 -16.97
C ASN A 275 8.54 -10.67 -18.28
N SER A 276 7.93 -9.49 -18.22
CA SER A 276 7.52 -8.70 -19.38
C SER A 276 8.65 -7.73 -19.74
N GLN A 277 9.08 -7.75 -20.99
CA GLN A 277 10.24 -6.99 -21.47
C GLN A 277 10.03 -6.54 -22.92
N GLU A 278 10.87 -5.65 -23.42
CA GLU A 278 10.87 -5.30 -24.84
C GLU A 278 11.09 -6.55 -25.72
N ALA A 279 10.48 -6.57 -26.90
CA ALA A 279 10.53 -7.72 -27.78
C ALA A 279 11.91 -7.85 -28.45
N ASN A 280 12.53 -9.01 -28.29
CA ASN A 280 13.75 -9.36 -29.01
C ASN A 280 13.42 -9.70 -30.48
N PRO A 281 14.38 -9.60 -31.41
CA PRO A 281 14.21 -10.10 -32.76
C PRO A 281 13.80 -11.58 -32.77
N LEU A 282 12.80 -11.92 -33.57
CA LEU A 282 12.41 -13.31 -33.81
C LEU A 282 13.45 -13.99 -34.70
N SER A 283 13.53 -15.33 -34.64
CA SER A 283 14.31 -16.07 -35.63
C SER A 283 13.71 -15.91 -37.03
N GLU A 284 14.55 -16.00 -38.06
CA GLU A 284 14.19 -15.72 -39.46
C GLU A 284 12.93 -16.48 -39.93
N ASP A 285 12.83 -17.78 -39.64
CA ASP A 285 11.65 -18.62 -39.93
C ASP A 285 10.35 -18.18 -39.25
N LEU A 286 10.44 -17.50 -38.11
CA LEU A 286 9.30 -16.90 -37.43
C LEU A 286 9.01 -15.52 -38.01
N GLU A 287 10.02 -14.67 -38.20
CA GLU A 287 9.85 -13.34 -38.77
C GLU A 287 9.21 -13.39 -40.18
N LEU A 288 9.71 -14.25 -41.07
CA LEU A 288 9.11 -14.50 -42.39
C LEU A 288 7.66 -14.98 -42.29
N PHE A 289 7.35 -15.84 -41.32
CA PHE A 289 5.97 -16.29 -41.09
C PHE A 289 5.08 -15.12 -40.64
N MET A 290 5.53 -14.32 -39.67
CA MET A 290 4.83 -13.14 -39.15
C MET A 290 4.59 -12.10 -40.25
N GLN A 291 5.61 -11.75 -41.04
CA GLN A 291 5.52 -10.75 -42.11
C GLN A 291 4.58 -11.19 -43.23
N GLY A 292 4.62 -12.47 -43.60
CA GLY A 292 3.70 -13.06 -44.58
C GLY A 292 2.22 -13.09 -44.16
N SER A 293 1.84 -12.55 -42.99
CA SER A 293 0.44 -12.28 -42.64
C SER A 293 -0.13 -10.99 -43.27
N GLY A 294 0.72 -10.20 -43.94
CA GLY A 294 0.30 -8.99 -44.65
C GLY A 294 -0.31 -7.94 -43.71
N SER A 295 -1.48 -7.41 -44.07
CA SER A 295 -2.26 -6.47 -43.25
C SER A 295 -3.21 -7.16 -42.27
N ALA A 296 -3.56 -8.44 -42.50
CA ALA A 296 -4.48 -9.19 -41.64
C ALA A 296 -3.89 -9.44 -40.24
N GLY A 297 -2.57 -9.67 -40.17
CA GLY A 297 -1.83 -9.86 -38.93
C GLY A 297 -1.91 -11.28 -38.34
N VAL A 298 -1.46 -11.40 -37.10
CA VAL A 298 -1.23 -12.70 -36.43
C VAL A 298 -2.03 -12.80 -35.13
N VAL A 299 -2.58 -13.99 -34.88
CA VAL A 299 -3.13 -14.41 -33.59
C VAL A 299 -2.13 -15.35 -32.91
N VAL A 300 -1.73 -15.03 -31.68
CA VAL A 300 -0.86 -15.88 -30.85
C VAL A 300 -1.74 -16.73 -29.94
N VAL A 301 -1.41 -18.01 -29.74
CA VAL A 301 -2.23 -18.97 -28.98
C VAL A 301 -1.37 -19.74 -27.96
N SER A 302 -1.67 -19.61 -26.67
CA SER A 302 -0.91 -20.28 -25.60
C SER A 302 -1.71 -20.59 -24.33
N PHE A 303 -1.65 -21.85 -23.91
CA PHE A 303 -2.33 -22.37 -22.72
C PHE A 303 -1.41 -22.57 -21.50
N GLY A 304 -0.18 -22.05 -21.57
CA GLY A 304 0.77 -22.03 -20.45
C GLY A 304 1.52 -23.35 -20.21
N SER A 305 2.56 -23.31 -19.38
CA SER A 305 3.54 -24.41 -19.27
C SER A 305 2.96 -25.76 -18.83
N GLN A 306 1.91 -25.75 -18.01
CA GLN A 306 1.32 -26.97 -17.43
C GLN A 306 0.27 -27.63 -18.32
N ALA A 307 -0.34 -26.89 -19.25
CA ALA A 307 -1.13 -27.49 -20.34
C ALA A 307 -0.17 -27.78 -21.50
N LYS A 308 0.49 -28.94 -21.44
CA LYS A 308 1.37 -29.43 -22.51
C LYS A 308 0.52 -29.85 -23.72
N THR A 309 -0.45 -30.71 -23.44
CA THR A 309 -1.45 -31.21 -24.38
C THR A 309 -2.83 -30.65 -24.03
N ILE A 310 -3.65 -30.49 -25.07
CA ILE A 310 -5.10 -30.34 -24.99
C ILE A 310 -5.65 -31.60 -25.66
N ASN A 311 -6.76 -32.15 -25.16
CA ASN A 311 -7.39 -33.33 -25.78
C ASN A 311 -7.72 -33.05 -27.26
N LEU A 312 -7.65 -34.10 -28.09
CA LEU A 312 -7.76 -33.93 -29.54
C LEU A 312 -9.09 -33.27 -29.95
N GLU A 313 -10.20 -33.63 -29.31
CA GLU A 313 -11.52 -33.05 -29.56
C GLU A 313 -11.54 -31.50 -29.44
N ARG A 314 -11.04 -30.93 -28.33
CA ARG A 314 -11.01 -29.46 -28.18
C ARG A 314 -9.96 -28.84 -29.09
N ALA A 315 -8.89 -29.56 -29.42
CA ALA A 315 -7.89 -29.12 -30.38
C ALA A 315 -8.46 -29.04 -31.82
N GLU A 316 -9.32 -29.98 -32.23
CA GLU A 316 -10.04 -29.95 -33.52
C GLU A 316 -11.03 -28.77 -33.60
N VAL A 317 -11.82 -28.55 -32.55
CA VAL A 317 -12.75 -27.39 -32.45
C VAL A 317 -11.99 -26.08 -32.64
N MET A 318 -10.81 -25.95 -32.04
CA MET A 318 -9.94 -24.79 -32.19
C MET A 318 -9.31 -24.71 -33.58
N ALA A 319 -8.79 -25.81 -34.12
CA ALA A 319 -8.16 -25.86 -35.44
C ALA A 319 -9.14 -25.49 -36.56
N ALA A 320 -10.38 -26.00 -36.50
CA ALA A 320 -11.46 -25.67 -37.44
C ALA A 320 -11.89 -24.19 -37.37
N ALA A 321 -11.76 -23.53 -36.20
CA ALA A 321 -11.99 -22.09 -36.07
C ALA A 321 -10.81 -21.28 -36.61
N PHE A 322 -9.57 -21.73 -36.36
CA PHE A 322 -8.36 -21.10 -36.88
C PHE A 322 -8.27 -21.17 -38.40
N ALA A 323 -8.68 -22.27 -39.02
CA ALA A 323 -8.71 -22.44 -40.47
C ALA A 323 -9.62 -21.41 -41.20
N GLN A 324 -10.60 -20.82 -40.49
CA GLN A 324 -11.49 -19.78 -41.01
C GLN A 324 -10.90 -18.36 -40.91
N LEU A 325 -9.86 -18.16 -40.11
CA LEU A 325 -9.25 -16.85 -39.93
C LEU A 325 -8.44 -16.42 -41.15
N ARG A 326 -8.61 -15.16 -41.57
CA ARG A 326 -7.72 -14.51 -42.54
C ARG A 326 -6.33 -14.23 -41.96
N GLN A 327 -6.23 -14.18 -40.64
CA GLN A 327 -5.00 -14.06 -39.88
C GLN A 327 -4.17 -15.33 -39.99
N LYS A 328 -2.85 -15.19 -39.87
CA LYS A 328 -2.00 -16.32 -39.52
C LYS A 328 -2.12 -16.60 -38.02
N VAL A 329 -1.88 -17.86 -37.63
CA VAL A 329 -1.95 -18.29 -36.24
C VAL A 329 -0.62 -18.93 -35.83
N VAL A 330 -0.09 -18.54 -34.68
CA VAL A 330 1.08 -19.17 -34.05
C VAL A 330 0.61 -19.82 -32.74
N TRP A 331 0.65 -21.15 -32.68
CA TRP A 331 0.04 -21.92 -31.59
C TRP A 331 1.04 -22.82 -30.88
N ARG A 332 1.18 -22.63 -29.56
CA ARG A 332 1.89 -23.58 -28.69
C ARG A 332 1.07 -24.86 -28.52
N TYR A 333 1.56 -25.97 -29.07
CA TYR A 333 0.90 -27.27 -29.00
C TYR A 333 1.91 -28.42 -29.15
N THR A 334 1.82 -29.45 -28.30
CA THR A 334 2.67 -30.66 -28.35
C THR A 334 1.86 -31.97 -28.38
N GLY A 335 0.58 -31.92 -28.74
CA GLY A 335 -0.25 -33.12 -28.91
C GLY A 335 -0.26 -33.64 -30.36
N GLU A 336 -1.18 -34.56 -30.64
CA GLU A 336 -1.45 -35.05 -31.99
C GLU A 336 -1.99 -33.93 -32.89
N LYS A 337 -1.40 -33.75 -34.08
CA LYS A 337 -1.76 -32.66 -34.99
C LYS A 337 -3.25 -32.78 -35.41
N PRO A 338 -4.10 -31.77 -35.13
CA PRO A 338 -5.50 -31.79 -35.56
C PRO A 338 -5.64 -31.92 -37.08
N ALA A 339 -6.59 -32.74 -37.52
CA ALA A 339 -6.95 -32.93 -38.93
C ALA A 339 -7.54 -31.67 -39.55
N GLY A 340 -8.31 -30.89 -38.78
CA GLY A 340 -8.89 -29.60 -39.22
C GLY A 340 -7.92 -28.43 -39.29
N LEU A 341 -6.61 -28.63 -39.18
CA LEU A 341 -5.62 -27.56 -39.10
C LEU A 341 -5.33 -26.90 -40.45
N GLY A 342 -5.76 -25.65 -40.61
CA GLY A 342 -5.52 -24.85 -41.82
C GLY A 342 -4.06 -24.44 -42.03
N ASN A 343 -3.68 -24.24 -43.30
CA ASN A 343 -2.34 -23.82 -43.74
C ASN A 343 -1.88 -22.43 -43.20
N ASN A 344 -2.80 -21.67 -42.60
CA ASN A 344 -2.49 -20.39 -41.94
C ASN A 344 -1.89 -20.57 -40.52
N THR A 345 -1.85 -21.79 -39.98
CA THR A 345 -1.45 -22.07 -38.59
C THR A 345 -0.08 -22.75 -38.49
N LYS A 346 0.84 -22.18 -37.71
CA LYS A 346 2.16 -22.75 -37.37
C LYS A 346 2.12 -23.29 -35.94
N LEU A 347 2.27 -24.60 -35.78
CA LEU A 347 2.39 -25.27 -34.48
C LEU A 347 3.83 -25.21 -33.97
N MET A 348 4.00 -25.04 -32.67
CA MET A 348 5.31 -25.03 -32.00
C MET A 348 5.24 -25.66 -30.61
N SER A 349 6.30 -26.34 -30.18
CA SER A 349 6.39 -26.91 -28.83
C SER A 349 6.63 -25.85 -27.73
N TRP A 350 7.33 -24.77 -28.10
CA TRP A 350 7.59 -23.62 -27.25
C TRP A 350 7.48 -22.32 -28.06
N LEU A 351 7.16 -21.20 -27.40
CA LEU A 351 7.03 -19.89 -28.03
C LEU A 351 7.97 -18.88 -27.36
N PRO A 352 8.66 -18.02 -28.12
CA PRO A 352 9.17 -16.73 -27.62
C PRO A 352 7.97 -15.79 -27.40
N GLN A 353 7.17 -16.08 -26.36
CA GLN A 353 5.81 -15.52 -26.21
C GLN A 353 5.82 -14.00 -26.02
N ASN A 354 6.73 -13.47 -25.19
CA ASN A 354 6.93 -12.03 -25.03
C ASN A 354 7.20 -11.34 -26.37
N ASP A 355 8.13 -11.90 -27.14
CA ASP A 355 8.62 -11.27 -28.37
C ASP A 355 7.58 -11.36 -29.50
N LEU A 356 6.85 -12.48 -29.58
CA LEU A 356 5.68 -12.63 -30.44
C LEU A 356 4.55 -11.66 -30.09
N LEU A 357 4.30 -11.40 -28.80
CA LEU A 357 3.29 -10.44 -28.37
C LEU A 357 3.67 -8.99 -28.68
N GLY A 358 4.96 -8.64 -28.57
CA GLY A 358 5.47 -7.33 -28.96
C GLY A 358 5.65 -7.10 -30.46
N HIS A 359 5.53 -8.15 -31.28
CA HIS A 359 5.68 -8.02 -32.73
C HIS A 359 4.54 -7.18 -33.35
N PRO A 360 4.84 -6.17 -34.21
CA PRO A 360 3.81 -5.29 -34.78
C PRO A 360 2.71 -5.97 -35.60
N LYS A 361 2.92 -7.21 -36.08
CA LYS A 361 1.89 -7.99 -36.79
C LYS A 361 0.89 -8.67 -35.86
N THR A 362 1.20 -8.85 -34.58
CA THR A 362 0.26 -9.45 -33.61
C THR A 362 -0.96 -8.56 -33.40
N LYS A 363 -2.15 -9.18 -33.30
CA LYS A 363 -3.46 -8.51 -33.20
C LYS A 363 -4.30 -8.98 -32.03
N ALA A 364 -4.19 -10.25 -31.65
CA ALA A 364 -4.90 -10.82 -30.50
C ALA A 364 -4.11 -11.98 -29.87
N PHE A 365 -4.35 -12.23 -28.59
CA PHE A 365 -3.79 -13.34 -27.83
C PHE A 365 -4.89 -14.27 -27.30
N VAL A 366 -4.97 -15.49 -27.84
CA VAL A 366 -5.82 -16.55 -27.29
C VAL A 366 -5.07 -17.20 -26.12
N THR A 367 -5.66 -17.16 -24.93
CA THR A 367 -4.95 -17.52 -23.71
C THR A 367 -5.82 -18.14 -22.62
N HIS A 368 -5.26 -19.16 -21.95
CA HIS A 368 -5.73 -19.65 -20.66
C HIS A 368 -5.73 -18.58 -19.53
N THR A 369 -5.20 -17.37 -19.77
CA THR A 369 -5.16 -16.25 -18.80
C THR A 369 -4.37 -16.54 -17.52
N GLY A 370 -3.28 -17.31 -17.64
CA GLY A 370 -2.25 -17.37 -16.61
C GLY A 370 -1.49 -16.04 -16.51
N GLY A 371 -1.19 -15.62 -15.28
CA GLY A 371 -0.63 -14.29 -14.96
C GLY A 371 0.50 -13.79 -15.87
N ASN A 372 1.56 -14.58 -16.11
CA ASN A 372 2.72 -14.15 -16.90
C ASN A 372 2.31 -13.70 -18.31
N GLY A 373 1.63 -14.57 -19.07
CA GLY A 373 1.16 -14.23 -20.42
C GLY A 373 0.10 -13.11 -20.44
N MET A 374 -0.69 -12.98 -19.37
CA MET A 374 -1.61 -11.84 -19.21
C MET A 374 -0.87 -10.51 -19.04
N PHE A 375 0.25 -10.49 -18.29
CA PHE A 375 1.10 -9.31 -18.15
C PHE A 375 1.94 -9.02 -19.39
N GLU A 376 2.46 -10.04 -20.08
CA GLU A 376 3.12 -9.87 -21.39
C GLU A 376 2.15 -9.24 -22.41
N ALA A 377 0.89 -9.69 -22.46
CA ALA A 377 -0.13 -9.11 -23.32
C ALA A 377 -0.52 -7.68 -22.91
N LEU A 378 -0.61 -7.38 -21.60
CA LEU A 378 -0.82 -6.02 -21.09
C LEU A 378 0.33 -5.09 -21.49
N TYR A 379 1.58 -5.52 -21.30
CA TYR A 379 2.79 -4.76 -21.59
C TYR A 379 2.86 -4.37 -23.07
N HIS A 380 2.64 -5.33 -23.97
CA HIS A 380 2.66 -5.11 -25.42
C HIS A 380 1.35 -4.54 -25.98
N GLY A 381 0.31 -4.37 -25.17
CA GLY A 381 -0.98 -3.80 -25.58
C GLY A 381 -1.79 -4.69 -26.53
N VAL A 382 -1.71 -6.01 -26.33
CA VAL A 382 -2.42 -7.02 -27.13
C VAL A 382 -3.72 -7.43 -26.43
N PRO A 383 -4.90 -7.30 -27.07
CA PRO A 383 -6.16 -7.73 -26.50
C PRO A 383 -6.31 -9.26 -26.53
N MET A 384 -7.15 -9.79 -25.64
CA MET A 384 -7.17 -11.22 -25.30
C MET A 384 -8.50 -11.93 -25.59
N VAL A 385 -8.40 -13.21 -25.98
CA VAL A 385 -9.50 -14.18 -25.95
C VAL A 385 -9.22 -15.15 -24.81
N CYS A 386 -9.89 -14.97 -23.69
CA CYS A 386 -9.64 -15.67 -22.43
C CYS A 386 -10.42 -16.98 -22.36
N THR A 387 -9.71 -18.09 -22.20
CA THR A 387 -10.25 -19.46 -22.14
C THR A 387 -9.71 -20.21 -20.91
N PRO A 388 -10.07 -19.79 -19.68
CA PRO A 388 -9.45 -20.27 -18.45
C PRO A 388 -9.73 -21.76 -18.19
N LEU A 389 -8.66 -22.53 -17.93
CA LEU A 389 -8.68 -23.95 -17.64
C LEU A 389 -8.95 -24.26 -16.16
N GLY A 390 -8.71 -23.31 -15.24
CA GLY A 390 -9.02 -23.46 -13.82
C GLY A 390 -8.18 -22.58 -12.90
N LYS A 391 -8.18 -22.88 -11.59
CA LYS A 391 -7.37 -22.18 -10.56
C LYS A 391 -7.64 -20.66 -10.57
N ASP A 392 -6.60 -19.83 -10.50
CA ASP A 392 -6.64 -18.36 -10.53
C ASP A 392 -7.12 -17.77 -11.87
N GLN A 393 -7.06 -18.56 -12.95
CA GLN A 393 -7.28 -18.09 -14.32
C GLN A 393 -8.70 -17.54 -14.54
N ARG A 394 -9.72 -18.12 -13.89
CA ARG A 394 -11.11 -17.63 -13.99
C ARG A 394 -11.25 -16.21 -13.43
N GLY A 395 -10.57 -15.90 -12.33
CA GLY A 395 -10.51 -14.56 -11.74
C GLY A 395 -9.65 -13.59 -12.55
N ASN A 396 -8.58 -14.06 -13.19
CA ASN A 396 -7.76 -13.25 -14.09
C ASN A 396 -8.55 -12.88 -15.36
N ALA A 397 -9.24 -13.84 -15.97
CA ALA A 397 -10.10 -13.61 -17.13
C ALA A 397 -11.25 -12.64 -16.83
N ALA A 398 -11.85 -12.70 -15.64
CA ALA A 398 -12.86 -11.74 -15.21
C ALA A 398 -12.33 -10.29 -15.16
N ARG A 399 -11.06 -10.09 -14.76
CA ARG A 399 -10.38 -8.79 -14.74
C ARG A 399 -10.05 -8.28 -16.14
N VAL A 400 -9.58 -9.16 -17.03
CA VAL A 400 -9.37 -8.82 -18.45
C VAL A 400 -10.67 -8.31 -19.08
N VAL A 401 -11.79 -9.00 -18.84
CA VAL A 401 -13.12 -8.58 -19.33
C VAL A 401 -13.57 -7.27 -18.67
N SER A 402 -13.48 -7.14 -17.34
CA SER A 402 -13.96 -5.95 -16.63
C SER A 402 -13.16 -4.67 -16.93
N ARG A 403 -11.92 -4.81 -17.41
CA ARG A 403 -11.08 -3.71 -17.87
C ARG A 403 -11.21 -3.43 -19.38
N GLY A 404 -12.04 -4.17 -20.12
CA GLY A 404 -12.24 -3.99 -21.57
C GLY A 404 -11.06 -4.48 -22.43
N LEU A 405 -10.25 -5.41 -21.92
CA LEU A 405 -9.06 -5.93 -22.61
C LEU A 405 -9.30 -7.20 -23.42
N GLY A 406 -10.50 -7.78 -23.33
CA GLY A 406 -10.81 -9.02 -24.03
C GLY A 406 -12.17 -9.60 -23.71
N VAL A 407 -12.43 -10.77 -24.28
CA VAL A 407 -13.64 -11.59 -24.05
C VAL A 407 -13.28 -12.86 -23.29
N ARG A 408 -14.25 -13.48 -22.60
CA ARG A 408 -14.06 -14.75 -21.90
C ARG A 408 -15.04 -15.80 -22.42
N LEU A 409 -14.50 -16.95 -22.82
CA LEU A 409 -15.26 -18.16 -23.11
C LEU A 409 -14.99 -19.23 -22.04
N ASP A 410 -15.91 -20.17 -21.89
CA ASP A 410 -15.67 -21.38 -21.11
C ASP A 410 -15.00 -22.43 -22.01
N PHE A 411 -13.80 -22.85 -21.60
CA PHE A 411 -12.94 -23.72 -22.41
C PHE A 411 -13.59 -25.08 -22.73
N ASN A 412 -14.49 -25.56 -21.88
CA ASN A 412 -15.12 -26.87 -22.03
C ASN A 412 -16.35 -26.85 -22.94
N THR A 413 -16.97 -25.68 -23.16
CA THR A 413 -18.31 -25.59 -23.75
C THR A 413 -18.40 -24.74 -25.02
N PHE A 414 -17.38 -23.96 -25.39
CA PHE A 414 -17.41 -23.22 -26.66
C PHE A 414 -17.44 -24.17 -27.87
N ALA A 415 -18.27 -23.85 -28.87
CA ALA A 415 -18.24 -24.48 -30.18
C ALA A 415 -17.30 -23.72 -31.14
N THR A 416 -16.97 -24.33 -32.28
CA THR A 416 -16.10 -23.76 -33.33
C THR A 416 -16.51 -22.35 -33.71
N GLU A 417 -17.80 -22.15 -34.02
CA GLU A 417 -18.34 -20.87 -34.44
C GLU A 417 -18.26 -19.82 -33.31
N THR A 418 -18.66 -20.16 -32.09
CA THR A 418 -18.58 -19.25 -30.94
C THR A 418 -17.15 -18.81 -30.64
N PHE A 419 -16.18 -19.71 -30.83
CA PHE A 419 -14.76 -19.43 -30.64
C PHE A 419 -14.18 -18.56 -31.77
N TYR A 420 -14.53 -18.85 -33.02
CA TYR A 420 -14.21 -18.00 -34.18
C TYR A 420 -14.77 -16.59 -34.00
N GLN A 421 -16.06 -16.45 -33.68
CA GLN A 421 -16.71 -15.14 -33.47
C GLN A 421 -16.09 -14.35 -32.32
N ALA A 422 -15.67 -14.99 -31.22
CA ALA A 422 -14.96 -14.32 -30.13
C ALA A 422 -13.59 -13.77 -30.58
N ILE A 423 -12.88 -14.48 -31.45
CA ILE A 423 -11.62 -14.00 -32.05
C ILE A 423 -11.91 -12.82 -33.01
N ILE A 424 -12.90 -12.96 -33.89
CA ILE A 424 -13.31 -11.89 -34.81
C ILE A 424 -13.76 -10.63 -34.06
N GLN A 425 -14.54 -10.76 -32.98
CA GLN A 425 -14.94 -9.65 -32.11
C GLN A 425 -13.72 -8.88 -31.60
N VAL A 426 -12.75 -9.58 -30.99
CA VAL A 426 -11.53 -8.95 -30.45
C VAL A 426 -10.65 -8.33 -31.56
N LEU A 427 -10.68 -8.86 -32.77
CA LEU A 427 -9.92 -8.33 -33.92
C LEU A 427 -10.59 -7.12 -34.61
N THR A 428 -11.91 -7.00 -34.53
CA THR A 428 -12.70 -6.03 -35.31
C THR A 428 -13.24 -4.86 -34.48
N ASP A 429 -13.62 -5.10 -33.22
CA ASP A 429 -14.03 -4.04 -32.30
C ASP A 429 -12.77 -3.28 -31.82
N LYS A 430 -12.67 -2.03 -32.25
CA LYS A 430 -11.54 -1.15 -31.95
C LYS A 430 -11.38 -0.87 -30.44
N SER A 431 -12.46 -0.95 -29.67
CA SER A 431 -12.44 -0.62 -28.23
C SER A 431 -11.46 -1.49 -27.44
N TYR A 432 -11.34 -2.79 -27.79
CA TYR A 432 -10.36 -3.69 -27.18
C TYR A 432 -8.93 -3.25 -27.44
N ARG A 433 -8.61 -2.87 -28.69
CA ARG A 433 -7.26 -2.47 -29.08
C ARG A 433 -6.88 -1.09 -28.55
N GLU A 434 -7.82 -0.15 -28.54
CA GLU A 434 -7.64 1.18 -27.94
C GLU A 434 -7.43 1.08 -26.43
N THR A 435 -8.21 0.21 -25.76
CA THR A 435 -8.08 -0.08 -24.34
C THR A 435 -6.76 -0.79 -24.01
N ALA A 436 -6.36 -1.78 -24.80
CA ALA A 436 -5.08 -2.46 -24.64
C ALA A 436 -3.88 -1.52 -24.84
N ALA A 437 -3.93 -0.64 -25.85
CA ALA A 437 -2.92 0.38 -26.04
C ALA A 437 -2.88 1.41 -24.89
N ARG A 438 -4.05 1.82 -24.35
CA ARG A 438 -4.15 2.75 -23.21
C ARG A 438 -3.59 2.12 -21.92
N LEU A 439 -3.97 0.88 -21.63
CA LEU A 439 -3.53 0.19 -20.41
C LEU A 439 -2.06 -0.27 -20.52
N SER A 440 -1.54 -0.58 -21.71
CA SER A 440 -0.09 -0.74 -21.96
C SER A 440 0.69 0.53 -21.64
N ARG A 441 0.21 1.70 -22.07
CA ARG A 441 0.86 2.99 -21.76
C ARG A 441 0.87 3.26 -20.26
N LEU A 442 -0.25 3.06 -19.57
CA LEU A 442 -0.34 3.19 -18.11
C LEU A 442 0.59 2.18 -17.39
N HIS A 443 0.59 0.92 -17.82
CA HIS A 443 1.39 -0.14 -17.18
C HIS A 443 2.90 0.09 -17.34
N ARG A 444 3.35 0.69 -18.45
CA ARG A 444 4.76 1.04 -18.65
C ARG A 444 5.16 2.39 -18.06
N ASP A 445 4.19 3.23 -17.69
CA ASP A 445 4.42 4.55 -17.10
C ASP A 445 4.52 4.47 -15.57
N GLN A 446 5.55 3.78 -15.08
CA GLN A 446 5.84 3.58 -13.65
C GLN A 446 7.22 4.16 -13.31
N PRO A 447 7.50 4.58 -12.06
CA PRO A 447 8.77 5.24 -11.71
C PRO A 447 9.97 4.27 -11.67
N GLN A 448 9.70 2.96 -11.60
CA GLN A 448 10.65 1.86 -11.70
C GLN A 448 9.95 0.71 -12.40
N SER A 449 10.66 -0.07 -13.22
CA SER A 449 10.11 -1.30 -13.79
C SER A 449 9.79 -2.33 -12.68
N PRO A 450 8.91 -3.33 -12.96
CA PRO A 450 8.59 -4.38 -12.00
C PRO A 450 9.82 -5.15 -11.51
N MET A 451 10.82 -5.35 -12.36
CA MET A 451 12.08 -6.03 -12.01
C MET A 451 12.96 -5.15 -11.11
N GLU A 452 13.21 -3.90 -11.48
CA GLU A 452 14.02 -2.98 -10.67
C GLU A 452 13.42 -2.79 -9.28
N ARG A 453 12.09 -2.68 -9.19
CA ARG A 453 11.38 -2.59 -7.91
C ARG A 453 11.55 -3.85 -7.06
N ALA A 454 11.41 -5.04 -7.66
CA ALA A 454 11.63 -6.31 -6.96
C ALA A 454 13.06 -6.43 -6.41
N VAL A 455 14.05 -6.10 -7.25
CA VAL A 455 15.47 -6.10 -6.90
C VAL A 455 15.77 -5.06 -5.81
N TRP A 456 15.29 -3.82 -5.94
CA TRP A 456 15.51 -2.75 -4.96
C TRP A 456 15.03 -3.15 -3.57
N TRP A 457 13.85 -3.76 -3.45
CA TRP A 457 13.35 -4.24 -2.16
C TRP A 457 14.17 -5.39 -1.56
N ILE A 458 14.71 -6.28 -2.39
CA ILE A 458 15.61 -7.36 -1.93
C ILE A 458 16.95 -6.77 -1.46
N GLU A 459 17.53 -5.84 -2.22
CA GLU A 459 18.75 -5.11 -1.84
C GLU A 459 18.55 -4.28 -0.56
N HIS A 460 17.38 -3.68 -0.37
CA HIS A 460 17.03 -2.94 0.85
C HIS A 460 16.89 -3.89 2.07
N VAL A 461 16.33 -5.10 1.90
CA VAL A 461 16.33 -6.13 2.96
C VAL A 461 17.76 -6.56 3.32
N ILE A 462 18.63 -6.80 2.33
CA ILE A 462 20.04 -7.15 2.54
C ILE A 462 20.75 -6.03 3.31
N LYS A 463 20.66 -4.79 2.81
CA LYS A 463 21.37 -3.61 3.33
C LYS A 463 21.05 -3.27 4.79
N HIS A 464 19.84 -3.57 5.26
CA HIS A 464 19.40 -3.29 6.63
C HIS A 464 19.29 -4.52 7.53
N GLY A 465 19.56 -5.72 7.02
CA GLY A 465 19.49 -6.98 7.79
C GLY A 465 18.05 -7.38 8.15
N GLY A 466 17.09 -7.14 7.25
CA GLY A 466 15.65 -7.30 7.49
C GLY A 466 14.92 -5.98 7.74
N LEU A 467 13.59 -6.01 7.64
CA LEU A 467 12.71 -4.83 7.73
C LEU A 467 11.53 -5.05 8.70
N PRO A 468 11.76 -5.50 9.95
CA PRO A 468 10.68 -5.83 10.90
C PRO A 468 9.76 -4.64 11.22
N HIS A 469 10.25 -3.41 11.04
CA HIS A 469 9.49 -2.17 11.27
C HIS A 469 8.32 -1.95 10.30
N LEU A 470 8.25 -2.69 9.19
CA LEU A 470 7.15 -2.63 8.22
C LEU A 470 6.00 -3.60 8.54
N ARG A 471 6.21 -4.51 9.51
CA ARG A 471 5.24 -5.57 9.86
C ARG A 471 4.14 -5.01 10.77
N ALA A 472 2.89 -5.38 10.51
CA ALA A 472 1.76 -4.93 11.32
C ALA A 472 1.73 -5.61 12.69
N ARG A 473 1.54 -4.86 13.79
CA ARG A 473 1.28 -5.44 15.13
C ARG A 473 0.07 -6.40 15.15
N ALA A 474 -0.84 -6.27 14.19
CA ALA A 474 -1.94 -7.18 13.93
C ALA A 474 -1.55 -8.68 13.91
N VAL A 475 -0.36 -9.03 13.40
CA VAL A 475 0.11 -10.42 13.31
C VAL A 475 0.54 -11.00 14.67
N GLU A 476 0.82 -10.13 15.64
CA GLU A 476 1.21 -10.48 17.01
C GLU A 476 0.02 -10.44 17.99
N LEU A 477 -1.21 -10.18 17.51
CA LEU A 477 -2.42 -10.17 18.33
C LEU A 477 -3.13 -11.54 18.29
N PRO A 478 -3.59 -12.07 19.44
CA PRO A 478 -4.55 -13.16 19.45
C PRO A 478 -5.82 -12.80 18.67
N TRP A 479 -6.41 -13.77 17.97
CA TRP A 479 -7.56 -13.53 17.08
C TRP A 479 -8.72 -12.78 17.74
N TYR A 480 -9.01 -13.06 19.01
CA TYR A 480 -10.07 -12.40 19.77
C TYR A 480 -9.76 -10.92 20.07
N GLN A 481 -8.48 -10.54 20.25
CA GLN A 481 -8.06 -9.15 20.41
C GLN A 481 -8.05 -8.40 19.07
N TYR A 482 -7.66 -9.08 17.99
CA TYR A 482 -7.71 -8.53 16.63
C TYR A 482 -9.14 -8.09 16.25
N TYR A 483 -10.14 -8.92 16.57
CA TYR A 483 -11.56 -8.64 16.37
C TYR A 483 -12.25 -7.90 17.54
N LEU A 484 -11.51 -7.51 18.59
CA LEU A 484 -12.04 -6.81 19.78
C LEU A 484 -13.20 -7.53 20.50
N LEU A 485 -13.23 -8.86 20.46
CA LEU A 485 -14.27 -9.66 21.13
C LEU A 485 -14.13 -9.61 22.66
N ASP A 486 -12.91 -9.45 23.16
CA ASP A 486 -12.62 -9.16 24.57
C ASP A 486 -13.23 -7.83 25.02
N VAL A 487 -13.11 -6.79 24.19
CA VAL A 487 -13.71 -5.48 24.44
C VAL A 487 -15.24 -5.51 24.29
N ALA A 488 -15.76 -6.20 23.27
CA ALA A 488 -17.20 -6.35 23.08
C ALA A 488 -17.86 -7.10 24.25
N ALA A 489 -17.24 -8.18 24.74
CA ALA A 489 -17.73 -8.91 25.91
C ALA A 489 -17.75 -8.05 27.19
N PHE A 490 -16.75 -7.17 27.37
CA PHE A 490 -16.72 -6.21 28.48
C PHE A 490 -17.82 -5.13 28.36
N LEU A 491 -18.05 -4.59 27.16
CA LEU A 491 -19.07 -3.55 26.93
C LEU A 491 -20.51 -4.09 26.93
N LEU A 492 -20.72 -5.38 26.65
CA LEU A 492 -22.02 -6.05 26.63
C LEU A 492 -22.35 -6.82 27.91
N ALA A 493 -21.48 -6.79 28.92
CA ALA A 493 -21.77 -7.36 30.24
C ALA A 493 -22.95 -6.60 30.90
N PRO A 494 -23.86 -7.27 31.63
CA PRO A 494 -24.97 -6.61 32.29
C PRO A 494 -24.51 -5.52 33.26
N LEU A 495 -24.83 -4.27 32.95
CA LEU A 495 -24.53 -3.11 33.77
C LEU A 495 -25.67 -2.84 34.74
N ASP A 496 -25.55 -3.36 35.97
CA ASP A 496 -26.18 -2.70 37.10
C ASP A 496 -25.29 -1.49 37.49
N GLN A 497 -25.91 -0.33 37.72
CA GLN A 497 -25.29 0.99 37.91
C GLN A 497 -24.59 1.66 36.69
N ARG A 498 -25.35 2.48 35.92
CA ARG A 498 -24.92 3.80 35.40
C ARG A 498 -26.13 4.64 34.90
N PRO A 499 -26.07 5.99 34.90
CA PRO A 499 -27.23 6.85 34.61
C PRO A 499 -27.40 7.28 33.14
N ASP A 500 -28.56 7.89 32.87
CA ASP A 500 -29.22 8.17 31.59
C ASP A 500 -28.78 9.48 30.86
N PHE A 501 -28.91 9.48 29.53
CA PHE A 501 -29.19 10.65 28.66
C PHE A 501 -29.78 10.16 27.30
N SER A 502 -30.84 10.81 26.79
CA SER A 502 -31.72 10.23 25.75
C SER A 502 -32.22 11.20 24.64
N ASN A 503 -32.38 10.65 23.40
CA ASN A 503 -33.32 11.01 22.30
C ASN A 503 -33.19 12.38 21.53
N ALA A 504 -33.58 12.58 20.24
CA ALA A 504 -33.92 11.71 19.07
C ALA A 504 -34.09 12.48 17.70
N MET A 505 -34.15 11.73 16.56
CA MET A 505 -34.84 11.94 15.23
C MET A 505 -34.36 13.02 14.21
N GLU A 506 -34.17 12.86 12.88
CA GLU A 506 -34.89 12.24 11.69
C GLU A 506 -35.91 13.19 10.98
N ILE A 507 -36.14 13.28 9.64
CA ILE A 507 -35.62 12.69 8.35
C ILE A 507 -36.09 13.55 7.11
N GLY A 508 -35.49 13.47 5.89
CA GLY A 508 -36.09 14.02 4.63
C GLY A 508 -35.19 14.10 3.35
N THR A 509 -35.74 13.95 2.13
CA THR A 509 -34.97 13.55 0.90
C THR A 509 -35.57 14.03 -0.47
N GLN A 510 -34.74 14.19 -1.54
CA GLN A 510 -34.88 13.71 -2.98
C GLN A 510 -34.78 14.69 -4.22
N HIS A 511 -33.88 14.37 -5.19
CA HIS A 511 -34.06 14.28 -6.69
C HIS A 511 -33.85 15.52 -7.64
N VAL A 512 -33.35 15.51 -8.91
CA VAL A 512 -32.74 14.47 -9.83
C VAL A 512 -32.07 15.04 -11.16
N VAL A 513 -30.88 14.53 -11.57
CA VAL A 513 -30.40 14.09 -12.96
C VAL A 513 -29.83 14.99 -14.13
N PHE A 514 -28.66 14.54 -14.67
CA PHE A 514 -28.01 14.55 -16.04
C PHE A 514 -27.51 15.86 -16.73
N CYS A 515 -26.27 16.01 -17.30
CA CYS A 515 -25.35 15.21 -18.18
C CYS A 515 -25.58 15.43 -19.71
N VAL A 516 -24.64 15.35 -20.69
CA VAL A 516 -23.19 14.96 -20.76
C VAL A 516 -22.58 15.31 -22.17
N MET A 517 -21.24 15.23 -22.31
CA MET A 517 -20.37 15.10 -23.54
C MET A 517 -19.39 16.28 -23.83
N ILE A 518 -18.05 16.14 -23.94
CA ILE A 518 -17.13 15.21 -24.69
C ILE A 518 -16.83 15.73 -26.12
N ILE A 519 -15.61 15.77 -26.72
CA ILE A 519 -14.18 15.56 -26.36
C ILE A 519 -13.35 16.28 -27.47
N LEU A 520 -12.05 16.60 -27.24
CA LEU A 520 -10.89 16.36 -28.16
C LEU A 520 -9.70 17.30 -27.86
N THR A 521 -8.56 16.77 -27.41
CA THR A 521 -7.25 17.44 -27.48
C THR A 521 -6.11 16.45 -27.72
N VAL A 522 -5.22 16.81 -28.66
CA VAL A 522 -3.97 16.12 -28.99
C VAL A 522 -2.89 16.45 -27.94
N HIS A 523 -1.95 15.54 -27.70
CA HIS A 523 -0.84 15.74 -26.77
C HIS A 523 0.40 16.34 -27.46
N GLY A 524 0.96 17.40 -26.89
CA GLY A 524 2.36 17.81 -27.01
C GLY A 524 2.97 17.91 -25.61
N SER A 525 4.31 17.96 -25.49
CA SER A 525 4.96 18.20 -24.19
C SER A 525 4.59 19.59 -23.69
N SER A 526 3.76 19.64 -22.65
CA SER A 526 3.03 20.83 -22.26
C SER A 526 3.53 21.35 -20.92
N THR A 527 3.80 22.66 -20.85
CA THR A 527 3.94 23.39 -19.59
C THR A 527 2.55 23.48 -18.95
N GLU A 528 2.20 22.48 -18.15
CA GLU A 528 0.84 22.37 -17.64
C GLU A 528 0.59 23.29 -16.44
N LYS A 529 -0.65 23.76 -16.35
CA LYS A 529 -1.08 24.67 -15.29
C LYS A 529 -1.53 23.91 -14.06
N VAL A 530 -0.92 24.22 -12.92
CA VAL A 530 -1.22 23.64 -11.61
C VAL A 530 -1.85 24.70 -10.72
N LEU A 531 -3.04 24.42 -10.18
CA LEU A 531 -3.68 25.28 -9.19
C LEU A 531 -3.39 24.76 -7.79
N VAL A 532 -2.87 25.62 -6.93
CA VAL A 532 -2.60 25.31 -5.52
C VAL A 532 -3.61 26.05 -4.66
N VAL A 533 -4.41 25.29 -3.90
CA VAL A 533 -5.40 25.83 -2.96
C VAL A 533 -4.95 25.51 -1.53
N PRO A 534 -4.22 26.42 -0.85
CA PRO A 534 -3.83 26.23 0.53
C PRO A 534 -5.03 26.31 1.49
N PRO A 535 -4.94 25.71 2.68
CA PRO A 535 -5.89 25.96 3.74
C PRO A 535 -5.65 27.37 4.29
N VAL A 536 -6.70 27.98 4.84
CA VAL A 536 -6.63 29.31 5.48
C VAL A 536 -5.61 29.37 6.63
N ILE A 537 -5.33 28.24 7.28
CA ILE A 537 -4.37 28.14 8.40
C ILE A 537 -2.93 28.35 7.89
N GLY A 538 -2.25 29.37 8.43
CA GLY A 538 -0.86 29.69 8.09
C GLY A 538 0.19 28.75 8.69
N GLY A 539 1.47 29.10 8.50
CA GLY A 539 2.59 28.38 9.11
C GLY A 539 2.78 26.96 8.57
N SER A 540 2.72 25.97 9.45
CA SER A 540 3.10 24.56 9.20
C SER A 540 2.33 23.86 8.07
N HIS A 541 1.14 24.32 7.72
CA HIS A 541 0.34 23.78 6.60
C HIS A 541 0.73 24.40 5.25
N TRP A 542 1.19 25.65 5.25
CA TRP A 542 1.60 26.34 4.03
C TRP A 542 2.93 25.78 3.49
N PHE A 543 3.94 25.59 4.35
CA PHE A 543 5.29 25.26 3.88
C PHE A 543 5.38 23.98 3.03
N PRO A 544 4.77 22.83 3.39
CA PRO A 544 4.84 21.62 2.57
C PRO A 544 4.18 21.80 1.20
N LEU A 545 3.01 22.44 1.16
CA LEU A 545 2.26 22.68 -0.08
C LEU A 545 2.98 23.68 -0.99
N ALA A 546 3.56 24.73 -0.40
CA ALA A 546 4.41 25.68 -1.11
C ALA A 546 5.64 25.00 -1.73
N SER A 547 6.36 24.17 -0.96
CA SER A 547 7.54 23.44 -1.47
C SER A 547 7.21 22.47 -2.59
N VAL A 548 6.04 21.81 -2.57
CA VAL A 548 5.54 21.02 -3.71
C VAL A 548 5.28 21.93 -4.92
N GLY A 549 4.68 23.09 -4.71
CA GLY A 549 4.52 24.11 -5.76
C GLY A 549 5.85 24.53 -6.38
N GLN A 550 6.88 24.83 -5.58
CA GLN A 550 8.21 25.21 -6.08
C GLN A 550 8.85 24.08 -6.88
N ALA A 551 8.74 22.83 -6.43
CA ALA A 551 9.29 21.69 -7.13
C ALA A 551 8.61 21.45 -8.50
N LEU A 552 7.33 21.77 -8.63
CA LEU A 552 6.61 21.76 -9.91
C LEU A 552 7.02 22.95 -10.79
N ALA A 553 7.13 24.15 -10.24
CA ALA A 553 7.57 25.34 -10.98
C ALA A 553 9.01 25.17 -11.53
N GLY A 554 9.92 24.61 -10.72
CA GLY A 554 11.29 24.26 -11.13
C GLY A 554 11.38 23.18 -12.20
N ARG A 555 10.26 22.49 -12.51
CA ARG A 555 10.13 21.53 -13.62
C ARG A 555 9.37 22.10 -14.82
N GLY A 556 9.07 23.39 -14.82
CA GLY A 556 8.42 24.10 -15.93
C GLY A 556 6.89 24.09 -15.92
N HIS A 557 6.24 23.64 -14.84
CA HIS A 557 4.79 23.79 -14.67
C HIS A 557 4.43 25.23 -14.30
N ASP A 558 3.28 25.71 -14.78
CA ASP A 558 2.76 27.04 -14.47
C ASP A 558 1.93 26.96 -13.17
N VAL A 559 2.58 27.22 -12.03
CA VAL A 559 2.01 27.04 -10.70
C VAL A 559 1.39 28.34 -10.19
N THR A 560 0.07 28.35 -10.03
CA THR A 560 -0.69 29.47 -9.45
C THR A 560 -1.27 29.07 -8.10
N VAL A 561 -1.04 29.91 -7.09
CA VAL A 561 -1.58 29.75 -5.74
C VAL A 561 -2.70 30.77 -5.50
N VAL A 562 -3.82 30.33 -4.93
CA VAL A 562 -4.91 31.25 -4.55
C VAL A 562 -4.88 31.52 -3.04
N VAL A 563 -4.80 32.79 -2.64
CA VAL A 563 -4.70 33.20 -1.22
C VAL A 563 -5.56 34.43 -0.91
N SER A 564 -5.77 34.73 0.37
CA SER A 564 -6.41 35.98 0.76
C SER A 564 -5.51 37.19 0.53
N GLN A 565 -6.12 38.33 0.21
CA GLN A 565 -5.45 39.58 -0.20
C GLN A 565 -4.54 40.16 0.90
N ASP A 566 -4.85 39.91 2.17
CA ASP A 566 -4.08 40.37 3.33
C ASP A 566 -2.68 39.74 3.46
N ILE A 567 -2.48 38.54 2.89
CA ILE A 567 -1.21 37.82 2.92
C ILE A 567 -0.51 37.68 1.57
N VAL A 568 -1.11 38.14 0.46
CA VAL A 568 -0.60 37.83 -0.88
C VAL A 568 0.84 38.29 -1.10
N ASP A 569 1.18 39.52 -0.67
CA ASP A 569 2.53 40.07 -0.85
C ASP A 569 3.55 39.36 0.06
N LYS A 570 3.14 38.96 1.26
CA LYS A 570 3.95 38.10 2.15
C LYS A 570 4.24 36.75 1.48
N ARG A 571 3.25 36.10 0.87
CA ARG A 571 3.46 34.82 0.18
C ARG A 571 4.32 34.97 -1.07
N ARG A 572 4.16 36.04 -1.83
CA ARG A 572 5.03 36.39 -2.96
C ARG A 572 6.48 36.62 -2.53
N ALA A 573 6.71 37.25 -1.38
CA ALA A 573 8.05 37.42 -0.82
C ALA A 573 8.66 36.10 -0.30
N GLU A 574 7.85 35.21 0.30
CA GLU A 574 8.30 33.87 0.75
C GLU A 574 8.62 32.91 -0.42
N ARG A 575 7.96 33.11 -1.58
CA ARG A 575 7.93 32.19 -2.73
C ARG A 575 7.81 32.95 -4.07
N PRO A 576 8.84 33.71 -4.49
CA PRO A 576 8.77 34.57 -5.68
C PRO A 576 8.70 33.81 -7.01
N ASP A 577 9.00 32.51 -6.99
CA ASP A 577 8.90 31.57 -8.10
C ASP A 577 7.46 31.09 -8.39
N LEU A 578 6.51 31.38 -7.49
CA LEU A 578 5.10 31.02 -7.64
C LEU A 578 4.25 32.22 -8.08
N ARG A 579 3.22 31.97 -8.90
CA ARG A 579 2.20 32.97 -9.21
C ARG A 579 1.13 32.99 -8.13
N PHE A 580 0.55 34.17 -7.89
CA PHE A 580 -0.46 34.38 -6.86
C PHE A 580 -1.68 35.11 -7.39
N GLU A 581 -2.84 34.49 -7.21
CA GLU A 581 -4.15 35.09 -7.36
C GLU A 581 -4.77 35.35 -5.99
N SER A 582 -5.58 36.41 -5.87
CA SER A 582 -6.08 36.87 -4.56
C SER A 582 -7.59 37.08 -4.49
N PHE A 583 -8.15 36.98 -3.29
CA PHE A 583 -9.53 37.36 -2.98
C PHE A 583 -9.62 38.06 -1.62
N PHE A 584 -10.69 38.82 -1.41
CA PHE A 584 -10.96 39.46 -0.12
C PHE A 584 -11.71 38.45 0.78
N ASP A 585 -11.07 38.04 1.86
CA ASP A 585 -11.59 37.06 2.82
C ASP A 585 -12.35 37.70 4.00
N GLN A 586 -12.55 39.02 3.94
CA GLN A 586 -13.31 39.84 4.90
C GLN A 586 -12.87 39.68 6.38
N GLY A 587 -11.64 39.23 6.63
CA GLY A 587 -11.10 39.04 7.98
C GLY A 587 -11.39 37.68 8.62
N SER A 588 -12.07 36.76 7.91
CA SER A 588 -12.32 35.37 8.36
C SER A 588 -11.03 34.65 8.78
N ARG A 589 -9.91 34.89 8.08
CA ARG A 589 -8.58 34.40 8.46
C ARG A 589 -8.11 34.94 9.83
N ALA A 590 -8.26 36.24 10.06
CA ALA A 590 -7.81 36.89 11.30
C ALA A 590 -8.65 36.43 12.51
N GLN A 591 -9.96 36.26 12.30
CA GLN A 591 -10.87 35.69 13.29
C GLN A 591 -10.51 34.23 13.63
N LEU A 592 -10.19 33.41 12.62
CA LEU A 592 -9.71 32.04 12.83
C LEU A 592 -8.38 31.99 13.60
N GLU A 593 -7.43 32.88 13.31
CA GLU A 593 -6.16 32.95 14.04
C GLU A 593 -6.39 33.36 15.51
N ALA A 594 -7.28 34.32 15.79
CA ALA A 594 -7.66 34.72 17.14
C ALA A 594 -8.37 33.59 17.90
N ASN A 595 -9.36 32.94 17.29
CA ASN A 595 -10.07 31.79 17.87
C ASN A 595 -9.12 30.62 18.17
N THR A 596 -8.16 30.35 17.28
CA THR A 596 -7.15 29.28 17.47
C THR A 596 -6.28 29.52 18.70
N ALA A 597 -5.98 30.78 19.05
CA ALA A 597 -5.24 31.11 20.27
C ALA A 597 -6.07 30.87 21.55
N GLN A 598 -7.39 31.07 21.50
CA GLN A 598 -8.29 30.87 22.65
C GLN A 598 -8.58 29.39 22.94
N ILE A 599 -8.49 28.51 21.95
CA ILE A 599 -8.68 27.05 22.12
C ILE A 599 -7.75 26.47 23.20
N GLU A 600 -6.50 26.94 23.30
CA GLU A 600 -5.53 26.45 24.29
C GLU A 600 -5.91 26.85 25.72
N GLU A 601 -6.53 28.01 25.92
CA GLU A 601 -7.11 28.43 27.20
C GLU A 601 -8.43 27.72 27.51
N ALA A 602 -9.23 27.41 26.48
CA ALA A 602 -10.53 26.73 26.62
C ALA A 602 -10.41 25.28 27.11
N PHE A 603 -9.32 24.57 26.80
CA PHE A 603 -9.03 23.23 27.32
C PHE A 603 -9.00 23.18 28.86
N ASN A 604 -8.60 24.28 29.52
CA ASN A 604 -8.56 24.38 30.99
C ASN A 604 -9.91 24.80 31.60
N LYS A 605 -10.95 25.07 30.79
CA LYS A 605 -12.26 25.57 31.25
C LYS A 605 -13.35 24.51 31.18
N SER A 606 -13.68 24.01 29.98
CA SER A 606 -14.76 23.03 29.77
C SER A 606 -14.74 22.42 28.37
N VAL A 607 -15.17 21.16 28.24
CA VAL A 607 -15.36 20.50 26.93
C VAL A 607 -16.37 21.24 26.04
N PHE A 608 -17.37 21.91 26.62
CA PHE A 608 -18.34 22.70 25.86
C PHE A 608 -17.68 23.91 25.18
N ASN A 609 -16.79 24.61 25.89
CA ASN A 609 -16.06 25.76 25.33
C ASN A 609 -15.11 25.31 24.21
N VAL A 610 -14.47 24.14 24.35
CA VAL A 610 -13.65 23.55 23.29
C VAL A 610 -14.50 23.21 22.05
N LEU A 611 -15.69 22.62 22.23
CA LEU A 611 -16.59 22.33 21.11
C LEU A 611 -17.11 23.61 20.44
N GLN A 612 -17.43 24.65 21.21
CA GLN A 612 -17.85 25.96 20.68
C GLN A 612 -16.74 26.59 19.82
N HIS A 613 -15.52 26.74 20.34
CA HIS A 613 -14.41 27.31 19.57
C HIS A 613 -14.01 26.44 18.36
N LEU A 614 -14.19 25.12 18.42
CA LEU A 614 -14.03 24.26 17.25
C LEU A 614 -15.10 24.54 16.18
N GLN A 615 -16.36 24.73 16.57
CA GLN A 615 -17.45 25.08 15.66
C GLN A 615 -17.27 26.48 15.05
N GLU A 616 -16.93 27.48 15.86
CA GLU A 616 -16.61 28.84 15.39
C GLU A 616 -15.43 28.84 14.42
N GLY A 617 -14.36 28.11 14.75
CA GLY A 617 -13.23 27.92 13.84
C GLY A 617 -13.62 27.27 12.51
N MET A 618 -14.55 26.31 12.52
CA MET A 618 -15.06 25.68 11.30
C MET A 618 -15.95 26.61 10.48
N ASN A 619 -16.74 27.47 11.11
CA ASN A 619 -17.50 28.52 10.43
C ASN A 619 -16.55 29.47 9.69
N PHE A 620 -15.50 30.01 10.36
CA PHE A 620 -14.53 30.89 9.70
C PHE A 620 -13.77 30.20 8.55
N MET A 621 -13.41 28.91 8.71
CA MET A 621 -12.77 28.12 7.64
C MET A 621 -13.70 27.86 6.42
N ALA A 622 -15.01 27.89 6.62
CA ALA A 622 -16.00 27.72 5.57
C ALA A 622 -16.40 29.05 4.92
N GLU A 623 -16.56 30.11 5.71
CA GLU A 623 -16.73 31.49 5.23
C GLU A 623 -15.57 31.89 4.30
N HIS A 624 -14.32 31.60 4.69
CA HIS A 624 -13.16 31.81 3.83
C HIS A 624 -13.26 31.07 2.48
N CYS A 625 -13.83 29.86 2.48
CA CYS A 625 -14.09 29.12 1.24
C CYS A 625 -15.25 29.70 0.43
N ASP A 626 -16.32 30.12 1.11
CA ASP A 626 -17.49 30.75 0.48
C ASP A 626 -17.10 32.05 -0.22
N LEU A 627 -16.26 32.87 0.40
CA LEU A 627 -15.74 34.13 -0.15
C LEU A 627 -14.82 33.91 -1.36
N LEU A 628 -14.03 32.83 -1.37
CA LEU A 628 -13.26 32.40 -2.54
C LEU A 628 -14.22 31.99 -3.69
N MET A 629 -15.13 31.06 -3.41
CA MET A 629 -16.04 30.48 -4.40
C MET A 629 -17.05 31.50 -4.95
N ALA A 630 -17.49 32.47 -4.14
CA ALA A 630 -18.39 33.55 -4.51
C ALA A 630 -17.74 34.63 -5.40
N LYS A 631 -16.40 34.69 -5.48
CA LYS A 631 -15.69 35.67 -6.33
C LYS A 631 -15.77 35.24 -7.80
N ALA A 632 -16.94 35.44 -8.42
CA ALA A 632 -17.30 34.97 -9.76
C ALA A 632 -16.25 35.30 -10.85
N ASN A 633 -15.67 36.51 -10.83
CA ASN A 633 -14.62 36.90 -11.79
C ASN A 633 -13.34 36.06 -11.62
N LEU A 634 -12.95 35.72 -10.38
CA LEU A 634 -11.79 34.86 -10.10
C LEU A 634 -12.11 33.41 -10.51
N MET A 635 -13.22 32.84 -10.06
CA MET A 635 -13.59 31.46 -10.41
C MET A 635 -13.80 31.27 -11.92
N GLY A 636 -14.39 32.26 -12.61
CA GLY A 636 -14.49 32.31 -14.06
C GLY A 636 -13.11 32.37 -14.75
N GLY A 637 -12.21 33.21 -14.25
CA GLY A 637 -10.82 33.29 -14.72
C GLY A 637 -10.05 31.98 -14.54
N LEU A 638 -10.15 31.35 -13.36
CA LEU A 638 -9.53 30.04 -13.08
C LEU A 638 -10.07 28.94 -14.01
N LYS A 639 -11.37 28.96 -14.32
CA LYS A 639 -12.00 28.02 -15.26
C LYS A 639 -11.54 28.25 -16.71
N GLN A 640 -11.38 29.50 -17.12
CA GLN A 640 -10.84 29.86 -18.44
C GLN A 640 -9.33 29.57 -18.57
N ALA A 641 -8.58 29.63 -17.47
CA ALA A 641 -7.14 29.40 -17.46
C ALA A 641 -6.72 27.96 -17.83
N ARG A 642 -7.65 26.99 -17.73
CA ARG A 642 -7.47 25.55 -18.04
C ARG A 642 -6.37 24.87 -17.22
N PHE A 643 -6.45 24.96 -15.90
CA PHE A 643 -5.65 24.13 -14.99
C PHE A 643 -5.88 22.63 -15.23
N ARG A 644 -4.85 21.81 -15.03
CA ARG A 644 -4.92 20.34 -15.20
C ARG A 644 -5.14 19.57 -13.91
N VAL A 645 -4.79 20.17 -12.78
CA VAL A 645 -4.91 19.56 -11.46
C VAL A 645 -5.04 20.65 -10.41
N VAL A 646 -5.85 20.40 -9.38
CA VAL A 646 -5.80 21.13 -8.12
C VAL A 646 -5.01 20.32 -7.10
N VAL A 647 -3.98 20.94 -6.52
CA VAL A 647 -3.26 20.41 -5.36
C VAL A 647 -3.70 21.19 -4.13
N SER A 648 -4.26 20.51 -3.13
CA SER A 648 -4.75 21.17 -1.91
C SER A 648 -4.42 20.37 -0.66
N GLN A 649 -4.48 21.02 0.51
CA GLN A 649 -4.46 20.31 1.79
C GLN A 649 -5.87 20.26 2.40
N PRO A 650 -6.56 19.11 2.39
CA PRO A 650 -7.81 18.96 3.12
C PRO A 650 -7.54 18.98 4.63
N PHE A 651 -8.08 19.98 5.33
CA PHE A 651 -7.95 20.13 6.78
C PHE A 651 -9.16 20.87 7.35
N PHE A 652 -10.16 20.12 7.80
CA PHE A 652 -11.51 20.57 8.22
C PHE A 652 -12.32 21.32 7.14
N SER A 653 -11.78 22.31 6.45
CA SER A 653 -12.36 22.84 5.21
C SER A 653 -11.85 22.04 4.01
N GLN A 654 -12.78 21.61 3.15
CA GLN A 654 -12.50 20.79 1.96
C GLN A 654 -12.46 21.64 0.68
N CYS A 655 -12.18 22.95 0.83
CA CYS A 655 -12.34 23.95 -0.23
C CYS A 655 -11.62 23.59 -1.53
N GLY A 656 -10.37 23.09 -1.47
CA GLY A 656 -9.62 22.71 -2.67
C GLY A 656 -10.27 21.58 -3.48
N ALA A 657 -10.93 20.63 -2.82
CA ALA A 657 -11.69 19.58 -3.51
C ALA A 657 -12.98 20.12 -4.15
N ILE A 658 -13.65 21.08 -3.50
CA ILE A 658 -14.83 21.77 -4.03
C ILE A 658 -14.44 22.63 -5.25
N VAL A 659 -13.33 23.38 -5.17
CA VAL A 659 -12.74 24.12 -6.30
C VAL A 659 -12.43 23.17 -7.46
N ALA A 660 -11.76 22.04 -7.21
CA ALA A 660 -11.43 21.04 -8.23
C ALA A 660 -12.69 20.53 -8.96
N ALA A 661 -13.73 20.17 -8.19
CA ALA A 661 -15.01 19.71 -8.75
C ALA A 661 -15.73 20.80 -9.55
N HIS A 662 -15.73 22.05 -9.09
CA HIS A 662 -16.39 23.18 -9.78
C HIS A 662 -15.68 23.58 -11.09
N LEU A 663 -14.35 23.45 -11.11
CA LEU A 663 -13.53 23.64 -12.31
C LEU A 663 -13.58 22.42 -13.25
N GLY A 664 -13.96 21.24 -12.75
CA GLY A 664 -14.04 19.99 -13.53
C GLY A 664 -12.67 19.34 -13.77
N VAL A 665 -11.75 19.46 -12.82
CA VAL A 665 -10.33 19.04 -12.96
C VAL A 665 -9.93 18.01 -11.90
N PRO A 666 -8.95 17.12 -12.19
CA PRO A 666 -8.35 16.21 -11.22
C PRO A 666 -7.92 16.86 -9.90
N HIS A 667 -7.96 16.09 -8.81
CA HIS A 667 -7.63 16.57 -7.46
C HIS A 667 -6.56 15.70 -6.80
N VAL A 668 -5.53 16.35 -6.23
CA VAL A 668 -4.50 15.74 -5.39
C VAL A 668 -4.54 16.37 -4.00
N ALA A 669 -4.74 15.55 -2.98
CA ALA A 669 -4.78 15.95 -1.57
C ALA A 669 -3.43 15.74 -0.89
N LEU A 670 -2.91 16.74 -0.18
CA LEU A 670 -1.68 16.67 0.62
C LEU A 670 -2.00 16.85 2.12
N LEU A 671 -1.89 15.80 2.93
CA LEU A 671 -2.31 15.83 4.35
C LEU A 671 -1.46 14.90 5.23
N ARG A 672 -1.27 15.19 6.52
CA ARG A 672 -0.74 14.17 7.47
C ARG A 672 -1.82 13.16 7.87
N GLY A 673 -3.06 13.63 8.00
CA GLY A 673 -4.25 12.85 8.28
C GLY A 673 -5.39 13.77 8.70
N ASP A 674 -6.57 13.21 8.95
CA ASP A 674 -7.80 13.96 9.21
C ASP A 674 -8.50 13.39 10.47
N PRO A 675 -8.64 14.18 11.56
CA PRO A 675 -9.37 13.76 12.76
C PRO A 675 -10.84 13.41 12.52
N SER A 676 -11.47 13.99 11.48
CA SER A 676 -12.87 13.69 11.12
C SER A 676 -13.08 12.31 10.48
N GLY A 677 -11.99 11.65 10.07
CA GLY A 677 -12.03 10.40 9.31
C GLY A 677 -12.48 10.55 7.86
N LEU A 678 -12.81 11.75 7.36
CA LEU A 678 -13.27 11.98 5.98
C LEU A 678 -12.33 11.38 4.94
N ASN A 679 -11.02 11.57 5.10
CA ASN A 679 -9.99 10.97 4.23
C ASN A 679 -10.07 9.42 4.16
N SER A 680 -10.54 8.78 5.22
CA SER A 680 -10.60 7.32 5.36
C SER A 680 -11.90 6.78 4.78
N PHE A 681 -13.01 7.49 4.99
CA PHE A 681 -14.28 7.22 4.29
C PHE A 681 -14.15 7.45 2.78
N ALA A 682 -13.50 8.55 2.35
CA ALA A 682 -13.31 8.93 0.95
C ALA A 682 -12.30 8.06 0.19
N THR A 683 -11.48 7.27 0.88
CA THR A 683 -10.63 6.22 0.27
C THR A 683 -11.23 4.82 0.44
N GLY A 684 -12.17 4.64 1.37
CA GLY A 684 -12.71 3.33 1.73
C GLY A 684 -11.70 2.43 2.46
N VAL A 685 -10.65 3.02 3.04
CA VAL A 685 -9.56 2.29 3.70
C VAL A 685 -9.99 1.81 5.10
N PRO A 686 -9.87 0.51 5.43
CA PRO A 686 -10.14 0.04 6.78
C PRO A 686 -9.12 0.58 7.79
N ARG A 687 -9.60 1.03 8.95
CA ARG A 687 -8.76 1.44 10.09
C ARG A 687 -9.11 0.63 11.34
N PRO A 688 -8.55 -0.58 11.54
CA PRO A 688 -8.91 -1.43 12.67
C PRO A 688 -8.45 -0.84 14.02
N PRO A 689 -9.34 -0.49 14.95
CA PRO A 689 -8.95 0.16 16.21
C PRO A 689 -8.26 -0.78 17.21
N SER A 690 -8.11 -2.07 16.89
CA SER A 690 -7.32 -3.04 17.67
C SER A 690 -5.81 -2.80 17.61
N TYR A 691 -5.32 -2.17 16.54
CA TYR A 691 -3.88 -1.85 16.37
C TYR A 691 -3.60 -0.52 15.65
N VAL A 692 -4.60 0.14 15.05
CA VAL A 692 -4.45 1.48 14.48
C VAL A 692 -4.94 2.52 15.50
N PRO A 693 -4.05 3.31 16.12
CA PRO A 693 -4.46 4.34 17.06
C PRO A 693 -5.16 5.52 16.35
N TYR A 694 -6.09 6.16 17.05
CA TYR A 694 -6.69 7.42 16.62
C TYR A 694 -5.63 8.52 16.55
N ILE A 695 -5.71 9.41 15.55
CA ILE A 695 -4.62 10.33 15.18
C ILE A 695 -4.22 11.31 16.29
N LEU A 696 -5.16 11.73 17.14
CA LEU A 696 -4.90 12.62 18.28
C LEU A 696 -4.60 11.87 19.60
N SER A 697 -4.58 10.54 19.59
CA SER A 697 -4.22 9.75 20.77
C SER A 697 -2.70 9.67 20.94
N SER A 698 -2.24 9.50 22.18
CA SER A 698 -0.83 9.20 22.48
C SER A 698 -0.50 7.71 22.47
N PHE A 699 -1.35 6.90 21.84
CA PHE A 699 -1.18 5.45 21.76
C PHE A 699 -0.29 5.05 20.59
N THR A 700 0.32 3.87 20.72
CA THR A 700 1.04 3.19 19.64
C THR A 700 0.17 2.06 19.08
N ASP A 701 0.70 1.27 18.15
CA ASP A 701 0.08 0.03 17.71
C ASP A 701 0.09 -1.05 18.82
N ARG A 702 1.02 -0.94 19.79
CA ARG A 702 1.07 -1.74 21.01
C ARG A 702 0.22 -1.08 22.12
N MET A 703 -1.02 -1.55 22.24
CA MET A 703 -2.01 -1.10 23.23
C MET A 703 -2.35 -2.18 24.27
N THR A 704 -2.44 -1.78 25.54
CA THR A 704 -3.07 -2.57 26.61
C THR A 704 -4.59 -2.71 26.38
N PHE A 705 -5.26 -3.61 27.10
CA PHE A 705 -6.71 -3.77 27.00
C PHE A 705 -7.47 -2.44 27.20
N SER A 706 -7.17 -1.70 28.28
CA SER A 706 -7.80 -0.39 28.55
C SER A 706 -7.52 0.63 27.43
N GLN A 707 -6.31 0.65 26.88
CA GLN A 707 -5.98 1.52 25.74
C GLN A 707 -6.75 1.11 24.47
N ARG A 708 -6.97 -0.18 24.21
CA ARG A 708 -7.82 -0.64 23.10
C ARG A 708 -9.29 -0.24 23.29
N VAL A 709 -9.83 -0.34 24.51
CA VAL A 709 -11.20 0.14 24.82
C VAL A 709 -11.31 1.64 24.54
N GLN A 710 -10.38 2.45 25.06
CA GLN A 710 -10.35 3.90 24.83
C GLN A 710 -10.19 4.23 23.35
N ASN A 711 -9.29 3.53 22.64
CA ASN A 711 -9.06 3.75 21.21
C ASN A 711 -10.28 3.40 20.36
N LEU A 712 -10.99 2.31 20.68
CA LEU A 712 -12.26 1.95 20.03
C LEU A 712 -13.30 3.04 20.25
N VAL A 713 -13.54 3.45 21.49
CA VAL A 713 -14.53 4.47 21.84
C VAL A 713 -14.27 5.77 21.09
N VAL A 714 -13.03 6.28 21.13
CA VAL A 714 -12.66 7.54 20.44
C VAL A 714 -12.69 7.39 18.91
N SER A 715 -12.25 6.25 18.36
CA SER A 715 -12.29 6.00 16.91
C SER A 715 -13.71 5.91 16.36
N CYS A 716 -14.69 5.53 17.19
CA CYS A 716 -16.10 5.52 16.82
C CYS A 716 -16.78 6.88 17.06
N SER A 717 -16.55 7.54 18.20
CA SER A 717 -17.27 8.76 18.57
C SER A 717 -16.72 10.02 17.91
N ALA A 718 -15.40 10.18 17.79
CA ALA A 718 -14.80 11.41 17.29
C ALA A 718 -15.19 11.70 15.83
N PRO A 719 -15.17 10.72 14.88
CA PRO A 719 -15.66 10.97 13.53
C PRO A 719 -17.12 11.43 13.50
N VAL A 720 -18.01 10.88 14.33
CA VAL A 720 -19.43 11.29 14.38
C VAL A 720 -19.57 12.75 14.82
N VAL A 721 -18.86 13.15 15.88
CA VAL A 721 -18.84 14.55 16.36
C VAL A 721 -18.29 15.47 15.27
N PHE A 722 -17.16 15.10 14.64
CA PHE A 722 -16.60 15.90 13.55
C PHE A 722 -17.52 15.95 12.32
N GLN A 723 -18.20 14.88 11.91
CA GLN A 723 -19.18 14.93 10.82
C GLN A 723 -20.36 15.86 11.15
N TRP A 724 -20.81 15.88 12.41
CA TRP A 724 -21.90 16.76 12.84
C TRP A 724 -21.54 18.26 12.78
N ILE A 725 -20.26 18.61 12.95
CA ILE A 725 -19.77 20.00 12.83
C ILE A 725 -19.27 20.27 11.40
N VAL A 726 -18.19 19.61 10.98
CA VAL A 726 -17.51 19.75 9.67
C VAL A 726 -18.45 19.42 8.51
N GLY A 727 -19.17 18.30 8.63
CA GLY A 727 -19.88 17.68 7.52
C GLY A 727 -21.07 18.50 7.06
N ARG A 728 -21.84 19.11 7.97
CA ARG A 728 -22.95 20.02 7.59
C ARG A 728 -22.42 21.21 6.80
N ILE A 729 -21.51 21.97 7.41
CA ILE A 729 -20.95 23.20 6.84
C ILE A 729 -20.33 22.97 5.45
N ASN A 730 -19.55 21.89 5.28
CA ASN A 730 -18.95 21.57 3.98
C ASN A 730 -19.96 20.99 2.97
N ASN A 731 -21.02 20.27 3.41
CA ASN A 731 -22.10 19.84 2.50
C ASN A 731 -22.91 21.04 2.00
N ASP A 732 -23.13 22.06 2.83
CA ASP A 732 -23.84 23.28 2.41
C ASP A 732 -23.07 24.03 1.31
N LEU A 733 -21.74 24.11 1.42
CA LEU A 733 -20.86 24.61 0.36
C LEU A 733 -20.92 23.73 -0.91
N VAL A 734 -20.89 22.40 -0.77
CA VAL A 734 -21.02 21.48 -1.91
C VAL A 734 -22.35 21.70 -2.64
N LYS A 735 -23.47 21.73 -1.92
CA LYS A 735 -24.80 22.00 -2.49
C LYS A 735 -24.84 23.34 -3.22
N LYS A 736 -24.34 24.41 -2.57
CA LYS A 736 -24.32 25.79 -3.09
C LYS A 736 -23.53 25.92 -4.41
N TYR A 737 -22.42 25.19 -4.57
CA TYR A 737 -21.50 25.39 -5.71
C TYR A 737 -21.41 24.23 -6.71
N LEU A 738 -21.94 23.04 -6.37
CA LEU A 738 -21.89 21.81 -7.18
C LEU A 738 -23.28 21.17 -7.39
N GLY A 739 -24.30 21.58 -6.62
CA GLY A 739 -25.69 21.11 -6.75
C GLY A 739 -26.12 20.10 -5.68
N GLU A 740 -27.44 19.96 -5.50
CA GLU A 740 -28.07 19.16 -4.43
C GLU A 740 -27.81 17.64 -4.50
N GLU A 741 -27.46 17.11 -5.68
CA GLU A 741 -27.16 15.68 -5.88
C GLU A 741 -25.72 15.30 -5.47
N GLU A 742 -24.82 16.28 -5.32
CA GLU A 742 -23.46 16.04 -4.87
C GLU A 742 -23.36 16.07 -3.34
N THR A 743 -22.42 15.29 -2.81
CA THR A 743 -22.14 15.22 -1.36
C THR A 743 -20.66 15.42 -1.11
N LEU A 744 -20.30 15.91 0.09
CA LEU A 744 -18.91 16.06 0.49
C LEU A 744 -18.10 14.79 0.32
N LEU A 745 -18.68 13.64 0.71
CA LEU A 745 -18.03 12.34 0.55
C LEU A 745 -17.88 11.97 -0.93
N GLY A 746 -18.89 12.25 -1.77
CA GLY A 746 -18.82 12.04 -3.22
C GLY A 746 -17.76 12.88 -3.91
N VAL A 747 -17.58 14.14 -3.49
CA VAL A 747 -16.51 15.04 -3.95
C VAL A 747 -15.14 14.54 -3.51
N LEU A 748 -14.96 14.19 -2.23
CA LEU A 748 -13.68 13.69 -1.73
C LEU A 748 -13.31 12.33 -2.32
N ALA A 749 -14.27 11.43 -2.54
CA ALA A 749 -14.08 10.13 -3.20
C ALA A 749 -13.61 10.26 -4.65
N LYS A 750 -13.76 11.44 -5.28
CA LYS A 750 -13.21 11.75 -6.61
C LYS A 750 -11.76 12.24 -6.57
N THR A 751 -11.12 12.32 -5.40
CA THR A 751 -9.68 12.63 -5.28
C THR A 751 -8.84 11.52 -5.90
N ASP A 752 -7.95 11.89 -6.83
CA ASP A 752 -7.15 10.94 -7.61
C ASP A 752 -5.98 10.38 -6.83
N VAL A 753 -5.28 11.21 -6.05
CA VAL A 753 -4.14 10.81 -5.20
C VAL A 753 -4.22 11.53 -3.85
N TRP A 754 -3.94 10.78 -2.79
CA TRP A 754 -3.78 11.26 -1.42
C TRP A 754 -2.31 11.13 -1.02
N LEU A 755 -1.59 12.24 -1.08
CA LEU A 755 -0.21 12.39 -0.61
C LEU A 755 -0.21 12.55 0.92
N TYR A 756 0.16 11.48 1.62
CA TYR A 756 0.23 11.44 3.08
C TYR A 756 1.58 11.93 3.59
N GLN A 757 1.61 12.97 4.43
CA GLN A 757 2.81 13.48 5.12
C GLN A 757 3.19 12.57 6.31
N THR A 758 3.35 11.29 6.03
CA THR A 758 3.72 10.19 6.92
C THR A 758 4.71 9.27 6.18
N ASP A 759 5.45 8.43 6.90
CA ASP A 759 6.36 7.44 6.32
C ASP A 759 6.28 6.10 7.05
N SER A 760 6.71 5.03 6.38
CA SER A 760 6.69 3.68 6.97
C SER A 760 7.69 3.49 8.12
N LEU A 761 8.63 4.44 8.30
CA LEU A 761 9.67 4.33 9.31
C LEU A 761 9.34 4.99 10.65
N LEU A 762 8.63 6.13 10.68
CA LEU A 762 8.27 6.79 11.94
C LEU A 762 6.80 6.60 12.31
N ASP A 763 5.90 6.66 11.33
CA ASP A 763 4.50 6.32 11.53
C ASP A 763 4.31 4.79 11.69
N LEU A 764 3.10 4.38 12.08
CA LEU A 764 2.80 3.01 12.46
C LEU A 764 2.24 2.22 11.26
N PRO A 765 2.69 0.97 11.01
CA PRO A 765 2.18 0.16 9.91
C PRO A 765 0.66 0.03 9.96
N SER A 766 -0.01 0.57 8.94
CA SER A 766 -1.46 0.57 8.82
C SER A 766 -1.90 0.41 7.35
N PRO A 767 -3.15 0.00 7.08
CA PRO A 767 -3.59 -0.28 5.72
C PRO A 767 -3.62 0.97 4.83
N ARG A 768 -3.21 0.82 3.57
CA ARG A 768 -3.24 1.86 2.51
C ARG A 768 -3.97 1.36 1.27
N MET A 769 -4.69 2.25 0.59
CA MET A 769 -5.23 2.01 -0.77
C MET A 769 -4.21 2.42 -1.84
N PRO A 770 -4.32 1.93 -3.10
CA PRO A 770 -3.35 2.24 -4.16
C PRO A 770 -3.15 3.73 -4.47
N ASN A 771 -4.15 4.58 -4.19
CA ASN A 771 -4.04 6.04 -4.35
C ASN A 771 -3.58 6.78 -3.08
N MET A 772 -3.13 6.07 -2.04
CA MET A 772 -2.60 6.66 -0.81
C MET A 772 -1.08 6.51 -0.79
N VAL A 773 -0.35 7.62 -0.90
CA VAL A 773 1.10 7.63 -1.12
C VAL A 773 1.80 8.31 0.04
N ASP A 774 2.71 7.60 0.71
CA ASP A 774 3.53 8.15 1.81
C ASP A 774 4.65 9.07 1.28
N VAL A 775 4.67 10.31 1.77
CA VAL A 775 5.59 11.43 1.44
C VAL A 775 6.01 12.22 2.70
N GLY A 776 6.19 11.54 3.84
CA GLY A 776 6.76 12.15 5.05
C GLY A 776 8.17 12.70 4.78
N GLY A 777 8.46 13.91 5.26
CA GLY A 777 9.76 14.57 5.06
C GLY A 777 9.90 15.45 3.80
N LEU A 778 8.79 15.90 3.18
CA LEU A 778 8.80 16.77 1.98
C LEU A 778 9.68 18.04 2.07
N HIS A 779 9.85 18.59 3.27
CA HIS A 779 10.59 19.81 3.55
C HIS A 779 12.03 19.54 4.05
N CYS A 780 12.41 18.28 4.24
CA CYS A 780 13.76 17.90 4.68
C CYS A 780 14.74 17.96 3.51
N GLN A 781 15.88 18.62 3.72
CA GLN A 781 16.91 18.81 2.71
C GLN A 781 18.30 18.68 3.35
N GLU A 782 19.34 18.55 2.53
CA GLU A 782 20.71 18.65 3.03
C GLU A 782 20.95 20.04 3.64
N ALA A 783 21.83 20.13 4.63
CA ALA A 783 22.05 21.37 5.35
C ALA A 783 22.82 22.37 4.49
N ASN A 784 22.27 23.57 4.34
CA ASN A 784 22.95 24.71 3.74
C ASN A 784 23.98 25.29 4.73
N PRO A 785 25.02 26.00 4.24
CA PRO A 785 25.91 26.77 5.10
C PRO A 785 25.13 27.75 5.99
N LEU A 786 25.48 27.81 7.28
CA LEU A 786 24.92 28.77 8.22
C LEU A 786 25.53 30.17 7.98
N SER A 787 24.87 31.22 8.49
CA SER A 787 25.49 32.55 8.51
C SER A 787 26.73 32.56 9.40
N GLU A 788 27.71 33.43 9.09
CA GLU A 788 29.01 33.47 9.77
C GLU A 788 28.91 33.54 11.30
N ASP A 789 28.09 34.45 11.84
CA ASP A 789 27.84 34.58 13.28
C ASP A 789 27.29 33.29 13.92
N LEU A 790 26.40 32.60 13.20
CA LEU A 790 25.77 31.38 13.69
C LEU A 790 26.75 30.21 13.61
N GLU A 791 27.51 30.09 12.53
CA GLU A 791 28.59 29.10 12.38
C GLU A 791 29.66 29.27 13.47
N LEU A 792 30.12 30.50 13.72
CA LEU A 792 31.05 30.81 14.82
C LEU A 792 30.49 30.38 16.18
N PHE A 793 29.20 30.64 16.44
CA PHE A 793 28.55 30.17 17.67
C PHE A 793 28.48 28.64 17.75
N MET A 794 28.12 27.95 16.66
CA MET A 794 28.09 26.48 16.58
C MET A 794 29.49 25.89 16.82
N GLN A 795 30.54 26.45 16.23
CA GLN A 795 31.91 25.98 16.42
C GLN A 795 32.44 26.24 17.83
N SER A 796 32.03 27.33 18.48
CA SER A 796 32.38 27.66 19.87
C SER A 796 31.92 26.61 20.90
N SER A 797 31.06 25.66 20.52
CA SER A 797 30.67 24.53 21.37
C SER A 797 31.75 23.47 21.57
N GLY A 798 32.88 23.55 20.84
CA GLY A 798 33.99 22.59 20.94
C GLY A 798 33.55 21.16 20.68
N SER A 799 33.89 20.24 21.59
CA SER A 799 33.47 18.83 21.56
C SER A 799 32.14 18.56 22.27
N ALA A 800 31.65 19.47 23.11
CA ALA A 800 30.38 19.29 23.84
C ALA A 800 29.17 19.31 22.89
N GLY A 801 29.24 20.14 21.84
CA GLY A 801 28.20 20.24 20.81
C GLY A 801 27.04 21.16 21.18
N VAL A 802 26.00 21.11 20.35
CA VAL A 802 24.87 22.05 20.38
C VAL A 802 23.54 21.32 20.62
N VAL A 803 22.68 21.93 21.42
CA VAL A 803 21.26 21.57 21.55
C VAL A 803 20.42 22.62 20.82
N VAL A 804 19.59 22.18 19.88
CA VAL A 804 18.62 23.04 19.17
C VAL A 804 17.27 22.97 19.89
N VAL A 805 16.57 24.09 20.01
CA VAL A 805 15.30 24.19 20.79
C VAL A 805 14.23 24.91 19.97
N SER A 806 13.10 24.25 19.68
CA SER A 806 12.01 24.82 18.88
C SER A 806 10.62 24.27 19.22
N PHE A 807 9.69 25.17 19.53
CA PHE A 807 8.28 24.86 19.82
C PHE A 807 7.32 25.10 18.63
N GLY A 808 7.87 25.28 17.41
CA GLY A 808 7.08 25.39 16.18
C GLY A 808 6.46 26.77 15.94
N SER A 809 5.80 26.93 14.78
CA SER A 809 5.43 28.26 14.27
C SER A 809 4.42 29.02 15.14
N GLN A 810 3.48 28.31 15.77
CA GLN A 810 2.37 28.91 16.53
C GLN A 810 2.79 29.31 17.96
N ALA A 811 3.60 28.51 18.65
CA ALA A 811 4.20 28.86 19.93
C ALA A 811 5.37 29.84 19.70
N LYS A 812 5.03 31.11 19.44
CA LYS A 812 6.00 32.22 19.30
C LYS A 812 6.65 32.55 20.65
N THR A 813 5.81 32.58 21.68
CA THR A 813 6.20 32.69 23.09
C THR A 813 5.73 31.46 23.84
N ILE A 814 6.39 31.18 24.97
CA ILE A 814 5.89 30.33 26.05
C ILE A 814 5.79 31.22 27.29
N ASN A 815 4.96 30.84 28.28
CA ASN A 815 4.82 31.67 29.49
C ASN A 815 6.18 31.85 30.20
N SER A 816 6.33 32.97 30.91
CA SER A 816 7.60 33.38 31.51
C SER A 816 8.13 32.38 32.52
N GLU A 817 7.26 31.75 33.32
CA GLU A 817 7.64 30.72 34.29
C GLU A 817 8.29 29.51 33.61
N ARG A 818 7.67 28.96 32.54
CA ARG A 818 8.25 27.83 31.79
C ARG A 818 9.52 28.25 31.05
N ALA A 819 9.58 29.47 30.53
CA ALA A 819 10.79 30.02 29.90
C ALA A 819 11.97 30.11 30.90
N GLU A 820 11.70 30.55 32.13
CA GLU A 820 12.65 30.62 33.24
C GLU A 820 13.12 29.24 33.72
N VAL A 821 12.21 28.27 33.85
CA VAL A 821 12.54 26.88 34.19
C VAL A 821 13.48 26.26 33.15
N MET A 822 13.22 26.51 31.86
CA MET A 822 14.05 26.05 30.75
C MET A 822 15.40 26.77 30.69
N ALA A 823 15.43 28.09 30.82
CA ALA A 823 16.65 28.89 30.81
C ALA A 823 17.61 28.45 31.92
N ALA A 824 17.09 28.21 33.13
CA ALA A 824 17.86 27.71 34.27
C ALA A 824 18.43 26.30 34.06
N ALA A 825 17.81 25.47 33.22
CA ALA A 825 18.32 24.14 32.86
C ALA A 825 19.37 24.25 31.77
N PHE A 826 19.14 25.10 30.76
CA PHE A 826 20.10 25.39 29.70
C PHE A 826 21.41 25.97 30.25
N ALA A 827 21.34 26.85 31.25
CA ALA A 827 22.52 27.42 31.91
C ALA A 827 23.43 26.38 32.58
N GLN A 828 22.93 25.17 32.87
CA GLN A 828 23.71 24.07 33.45
C GLN A 828 24.40 23.19 32.40
N LEU A 829 23.99 23.28 31.13
CA LEU A 829 24.56 22.48 30.05
C LEU A 829 25.97 22.97 29.69
N ARG A 830 26.89 22.02 29.46
CA ARG A 830 28.19 22.31 28.84
C ARG A 830 28.07 22.60 27.34
N GLN A 831 26.96 22.16 26.75
CA GLN A 831 26.58 22.42 25.36
C GLN A 831 26.25 23.90 25.15
N LYS A 832 26.44 24.36 23.92
CA LYS A 832 25.78 25.58 23.45
C LYS A 832 24.31 25.27 23.12
N VAL A 833 23.44 26.26 23.25
CA VAL A 833 22.01 26.12 23.00
C VAL A 833 21.58 27.16 21.97
N VAL A 834 20.88 26.75 20.93
CA VAL A 834 20.24 27.66 19.96
C VAL A 834 18.73 27.53 20.11
N TRP A 835 18.06 28.58 20.59
CA TRP A 835 16.66 28.53 20.99
C TRP A 835 15.80 29.54 20.22
N ARG A 836 14.77 29.03 19.54
CA ARG A 836 13.71 29.89 18.97
C ARG A 836 12.82 30.44 20.08
N TYR A 837 12.90 31.75 20.33
CA TYR A 837 12.11 32.43 21.35
C TYR A 837 11.93 33.92 21.02
N THR A 838 10.69 34.41 21.04
CA THR A 838 10.37 35.85 20.83
C THR A 838 9.70 36.51 22.03
N GLY A 839 9.86 35.94 23.23
CA GLY A 839 9.37 36.54 24.48
C GLY A 839 10.43 37.41 25.17
N GLU A 840 10.13 37.89 26.37
CA GLU A 840 11.08 38.61 27.21
C GLU A 840 12.24 37.70 27.63
N LYS A 841 13.48 38.16 27.45
CA LYS A 841 14.69 37.38 27.73
C LYS A 841 14.68 36.88 29.18
N PRO A 842 14.70 35.56 29.44
CA PRO A 842 14.70 35.03 30.79
C PRO A 842 15.93 35.50 31.60
N THR A 843 15.71 35.83 32.87
CA THR A 843 16.73 36.29 33.82
C THR A 843 17.76 35.20 34.12
N ARG A 844 17.36 33.93 34.14
CA ARG A 844 18.26 32.77 34.37
C ARG A 844 18.94 32.24 33.11
N LEU A 845 18.95 32.99 32.00
CA LEU A 845 19.55 32.55 30.74
C LEU A 845 21.09 32.63 30.77
N GLY A 846 21.76 31.48 30.64
CA GLY A 846 23.23 31.41 30.60
C GLY A 846 23.88 31.88 29.29
N ASN A 847 25.14 32.31 29.37
CA ASN A 847 25.98 32.76 28.24
C ASN A 847 26.29 31.64 27.20
N ASN A 848 25.82 30.42 27.43
CA ASN A 848 25.87 29.32 26.47
C ASN A 848 24.67 29.30 25.51
N THR A 849 23.64 30.14 25.71
CA THR A 849 22.40 30.12 24.93
C THR A 849 22.27 31.34 24.01
N MET A 850 22.02 31.10 22.73
CA MET A 850 21.63 32.10 21.73
C MET A 850 20.12 32.05 21.51
N LEU A 851 19.46 33.21 21.61
CA LEU A 851 18.03 33.36 21.28
C LEU A 851 17.88 33.86 19.84
N MET A 852 16.92 33.30 19.10
CA MET A 852 16.59 33.74 17.74
C MET A 852 15.07 33.82 17.55
N SER A 853 14.60 34.76 16.73
CA SER A 853 13.17 34.89 16.39
C SER A 853 12.70 33.81 15.39
N TRP A 854 13.62 33.35 14.53
CA TRP A 854 13.42 32.26 13.60
C TRP A 854 14.72 31.45 13.45
N LEU A 855 14.60 30.17 13.12
CA LEU A 855 15.75 29.27 12.96
C LEU A 855 15.84 28.77 11.51
N PRO A 856 17.06 28.68 10.92
CA PRO A 856 17.34 27.77 9.82
C PRO A 856 17.36 26.33 10.36
N GLN A 857 16.18 25.82 10.75
CA GLN A 857 16.05 24.64 11.61
C GLN A 857 16.60 23.36 10.93
N ASN A 858 16.34 23.17 9.64
CA ASN A 858 16.92 22.09 8.85
C ASN A 858 18.45 22.10 8.90
N ASP A 859 19.04 23.27 8.66
CA ASP A 859 20.49 23.43 8.52
C ASP A 859 21.21 23.31 9.87
N LEU A 860 20.60 23.85 10.94
CA LEU A 860 21.04 23.64 12.31
C LEU A 860 20.97 22.17 12.73
N LEU A 861 19.93 21.44 12.34
CA LEU A 861 19.81 20.01 12.67
C LEU A 861 20.81 19.16 11.89
N GLY A 862 21.11 19.49 10.64
CA GLY A 862 22.16 18.83 9.86
C GLY A 862 23.59 19.24 10.19
N HIS A 863 23.80 20.27 11.02
CA HIS A 863 25.14 20.71 11.39
C HIS A 863 25.89 19.68 12.27
N PRO A 864 27.16 19.32 11.96
CA PRO A 864 27.91 18.30 12.70
C PRO A 864 28.07 18.53 14.21
N LYS A 865 27.90 19.77 14.70
CA LYS A 865 27.95 20.09 16.14
C LYS A 865 26.66 19.77 16.87
N THR A 866 25.52 19.67 16.20
CA THR A 866 24.24 19.36 16.83
C THR A 866 24.23 17.94 17.43
N LYS A 867 23.64 17.81 18.61
CA LYS A 867 23.63 16.55 19.40
C LYS A 867 22.24 16.15 19.88
N ALA A 868 21.34 17.10 20.11
CA ALA A 868 19.96 16.84 20.51
C ALA A 868 19.02 17.96 20.04
N PHE A 869 17.74 17.62 19.85
CA PHE A 869 16.68 18.55 19.51
C PHE A 869 15.59 18.55 20.60
N VAL A 870 15.45 19.66 21.32
CA VAL A 870 14.30 19.90 22.21
C VAL A 870 13.14 20.40 21.37
N THR A 871 12.02 19.69 21.38
CA THR A 871 10.93 19.94 20.45
C THR A 871 9.55 19.66 21.01
N HIS A 872 8.60 20.52 20.63
CA HIS A 872 7.16 20.27 20.75
C HIS A 872 6.66 19.06 19.93
N THR A 873 7.49 18.38 19.13
CA THR A 873 7.11 17.25 18.26
C THR A 873 6.04 17.55 17.21
N GLY A 874 5.97 18.79 16.71
CA GLY A 874 5.28 19.08 15.46
C GLY A 874 5.92 18.34 14.29
N SER A 875 5.09 17.85 13.36
CA SER A 875 5.50 16.91 12.29
C SER A 875 6.75 17.34 11.52
N ASN A 876 6.88 18.62 11.16
CA ASN A 876 7.97 19.06 10.28
C ASN A 876 9.34 18.96 10.96
N GLY A 877 9.49 19.55 12.16
CA GLY A 877 10.74 19.46 12.93
C GLY A 877 11.07 18.04 13.38
N MET A 878 10.06 17.21 13.62
CA MET A 878 10.25 15.78 13.90
C MET A 878 10.88 15.04 12.70
N TYR A 879 10.44 15.35 11.47
CA TYR A 879 11.03 14.78 10.26
C TYR A 879 12.42 15.34 9.94
N GLU A 880 12.69 16.63 10.19
CA GLU A 880 14.04 17.20 10.04
C GLU A 880 15.04 16.52 10.99
N ALA A 881 14.64 16.29 12.26
CA ALA A 881 15.46 15.59 13.23
C ALA A 881 15.68 14.12 12.85
N LEU A 882 14.67 13.42 12.33
CA LEU A 882 14.83 12.07 11.77
C LEU A 882 15.80 12.07 10.59
N TYR A 883 15.61 12.97 9.62
CA TYR A 883 16.43 13.05 8.41
C TYR A 883 17.91 13.27 8.72
N HIS A 884 18.22 14.19 9.64
CA HIS A 884 19.60 14.51 10.06
C HIS A 884 20.15 13.60 11.18
N GLY A 885 19.34 12.66 11.69
CA GLY A 885 19.79 11.69 12.70
C GLY A 885 20.03 12.30 14.09
N VAL A 886 19.25 13.32 14.45
CA VAL A 886 19.31 14.02 15.73
C VAL A 886 18.26 13.45 16.70
N PRO A 887 18.65 12.93 17.87
CA PRO A 887 17.70 12.44 18.86
C PRO A 887 16.99 13.58 19.59
N MET A 888 15.80 13.29 20.15
CA MET A 888 14.84 14.31 20.58
C MET A 888 14.50 14.28 22.08
N VAL A 889 14.31 15.47 22.65
CA VAL A 889 13.60 15.67 23.92
C VAL A 889 12.22 16.23 23.59
N CYS A 890 11.19 15.41 23.76
CA CYS A 890 9.83 15.67 23.31
C CYS A 890 9.00 16.35 24.41
N THR A 891 8.53 17.56 24.16
CA THR A 891 7.71 18.37 25.07
C THR A 891 6.42 18.81 24.39
N PRO A 892 5.51 17.88 24.05
CA PRO A 892 4.29 18.19 23.30
C PRO A 892 3.39 19.17 24.05
N LEU A 893 2.86 20.16 23.31
CA LEU A 893 1.98 21.22 23.79
C LEU A 893 0.48 20.92 23.54
N GLY A 894 0.16 20.11 22.53
CA GLY A 894 -1.21 19.72 22.23
C GLY A 894 -1.41 19.11 20.84
N LYS A 895 -2.68 18.90 20.44
CA LYS A 895 -3.07 18.41 19.10
C LYS A 895 -2.40 17.05 18.78
N ASP A 896 -1.86 16.87 17.57
CA ASP A 896 -1.20 15.63 17.12
C ASP A 896 0.15 15.36 17.80
N GLN A 897 0.72 16.35 18.48
CA GLN A 897 2.08 16.30 19.04
C GLN A 897 2.26 15.16 20.06
N HIS A 898 1.25 14.87 20.91
CA HIS A 898 1.35 13.75 21.85
C HIS A 898 1.43 12.39 21.15
N GLY A 899 0.81 12.24 19.98
CA GLY A 899 0.89 11.06 19.12
C GLY A 899 2.21 10.99 18.35
N ASN A 900 2.74 12.14 17.91
CA ASN A 900 4.06 12.24 17.29
C ASN A 900 5.16 11.87 18.30
N ALA A 901 5.13 12.43 19.51
CA ALA A 901 6.04 12.07 20.60
C ALA A 901 5.97 10.57 20.94
N ALA A 902 4.78 9.95 20.97
CA ALA A 902 4.63 8.52 21.21
C ALA A 902 5.35 7.65 20.16
N ARG A 903 5.37 8.08 18.88
CA ARG A 903 6.14 7.42 17.80
C ARG A 903 7.64 7.60 17.98
N VAL A 904 8.10 8.81 18.30
CA VAL A 904 9.52 9.09 18.58
C VAL A 904 10.05 8.18 19.70
N ILE A 905 9.30 8.06 20.80
CA ILE A 905 9.66 7.16 21.93
C ILE A 905 9.64 5.69 21.48
N SER A 906 8.59 5.24 20.78
CA SER A 906 8.46 3.82 20.40
C SER A 906 9.52 3.35 19.40
N ARG A 907 10.13 4.27 18.65
CA ARG A 907 11.29 4.00 17.80
C ARG A 907 12.65 4.17 18.50
N GLY A 908 12.69 4.58 19.77
CA GLY A 908 13.94 4.82 20.52
C GLY A 908 14.67 6.11 20.11
N LEU A 909 13.98 7.07 19.48
CA LEU A 909 14.56 8.33 18.99
C LEU A 909 14.62 9.44 20.04
N GLY A 910 14.04 9.24 21.23
CA GLY A 910 14.00 10.29 22.23
C GLY A 910 13.22 9.95 23.50
N VAL A 911 13.17 10.92 24.40
CA VAL A 911 12.41 10.89 25.66
C VAL A 911 11.24 11.87 25.59
N ARG A 912 10.22 11.70 26.43
CA ARG A 912 9.09 12.64 26.54
C ARG A 912 8.94 13.17 27.95
N LEU A 913 8.76 14.48 28.05
CA LEU A 913 8.36 15.19 29.25
C LEU A 913 7.00 15.85 29.02
N ASP A 914 6.22 15.98 30.09
CA ASP A 914 5.04 16.83 30.10
C ASP A 914 5.47 18.29 30.24
N PHE A 915 5.09 19.12 29.26
CA PHE A 915 5.49 20.51 29.18
C PHE A 915 5.05 21.35 30.38
N ASN A 916 3.96 20.97 31.06
CA ASN A 916 3.41 21.73 32.18
C ASN A 916 4.06 21.37 33.53
N THR A 917 4.61 20.17 33.67
CA THR A 917 5.03 19.62 34.98
C THR A 917 6.53 19.36 35.13
N PHE A 918 7.34 19.41 34.05
CA PHE A 918 8.80 19.27 34.22
C PHE A 918 9.38 20.40 35.09
N THR A 919 10.40 20.08 35.87
CA THR A 919 11.19 21.05 36.65
C THR A 919 12.50 21.33 35.94
N THR A 920 13.28 22.29 36.44
CA THR A 920 14.62 22.58 35.90
C THR A 920 15.51 21.33 35.92
N GLU A 921 15.46 20.56 37.01
CA GLU A 921 16.24 19.34 37.16
C GLU A 921 15.75 18.23 36.20
N THR A 922 14.45 17.93 36.17
CA THR A 922 13.96 16.82 35.30
C THR A 922 14.12 17.13 33.82
N PHE A 923 14.08 18.40 33.44
CA PHE A 923 14.35 18.86 32.08
C PHE A 923 15.85 18.79 31.72
N TYR A 924 16.75 19.22 32.62
CA TYR A 924 18.19 19.04 32.47
C TYR A 924 18.57 17.56 32.34
N GLN A 925 18.05 16.70 33.23
CA GLN A 925 18.32 15.26 33.21
C GLN A 925 17.82 14.58 31.92
N ALA A 926 16.66 14.97 31.38
CA ALA A 926 16.17 14.44 30.10
C ALA A 926 17.06 14.83 28.91
N ILE A 927 17.59 16.06 28.91
CA ILE A 927 18.58 16.49 27.90
C ILE A 927 19.88 15.71 28.06
N MET A 928 20.39 15.59 29.29
CA MET A 928 21.62 14.84 29.58
C MET A 928 21.49 13.35 29.24
N GLN A 929 20.35 12.73 29.48
CA GLN A 929 20.06 11.34 29.08
C GLN A 929 20.21 11.17 27.57
N VAL A 930 19.55 12.00 26.76
CA VAL A 930 19.63 11.95 25.29
C VAL A 930 21.05 12.25 24.77
N LEU A 931 21.83 13.08 25.48
CA LEU A 931 23.20 13.42 25.10
C LEU A 931 24.25 12.35 25.49
N THR A 932 23.98 11.54 26.52
CA THR A 932 24.99 10.63 27.12
C THR A 932 24.72 9.15 26.83
N ASP A 933 23.46 8.73 26.77
CA ASP A 933 23.10 7.37 26.37
C ASP A 933 23.27 7.23 24.84
N ARG A 934 24.23 6.40 24.44
CA ARG A 934 24.58 6.17 23.03
C ARG A 934 23.44 5.57 22.23
N SER A 935 22.52 4.84 22.85
CA SER A 935 21.43 4.15 22.17
C SER A 935 20.54 5.11 21.37
N TYR A 936 20.28 6.32 21.88
CA TYR A 936 19.53 7.37 21.16
C TYR A 936 20.26 7.83 19.90
N ARG A 937 21.57 8.10 20.00
CA ARG A 937 22.38 8.58 18.87
C ARG A 937 22.60 7.49 17.82
N GLU A 938 22.84 6.25 18.23
CA GLU A 938 22.99 5.10 17.34
C GLU A 938 21.66 4.79 16.63
N THR A 939 20.54 4.88 17.35
CA THR A 939 19.19 4.72 16.79
C THR A 939 18.84 5.85 15.84
N ALA A 940 19.10 7.11 16.18
CA ALA A 940 18.85 8.25 15.31
C ALA A 940 19.70 8.19 14.03
N ALA A 941 20.98 7.83 14.12
CA ALA A 941 21.82 7.62 12.95
C ALA A 941 21.34 6.44 12.07
N ARG A 942 20.89 5.34 12.68
CA ARG A 942 20.34 4.18 11.95
C ARG A 942 19.03 4.52 11.23
N LEU A 943 18.13 5.21 11.91
CA LEU A 943 16.82 5.58 11.35
C LEU A 943 16.93 6.72 10.34
N SER A 944 17.87 7.66 10.48
CA SER A 944 18.23 8.63 9.44
C SER A 944 18.67 7.95 8.14
N ARG A 945 19.61 6.99 8.22
CA ARG A 945 20.05 6.22 7.04
C ARG A 945 18.89 5.51 6.37
N LEU A 946 18.00 4.89 7.14
CA LEU A 946 16.85 4.15 6.63
C LEU A 946 15.74 5.08 6.07
N HIS A 947 15.54 6.27 6.64
CA HIS A 947 14.62 7.29 6.12
C HIS A 947 15.15 7.90 4.81
N ARG A 948 16.47 8.10 4.68
CA ARG A 948 17.10 8.60 3.45
C ARG A 948 17.22 7.53 2.35
N ASP A 949 17.23 6.25 2.70
CA ASP A 949 17.40 5.12 1.77
C ASP A 949 16.07 4.70 1.11
N GLN A 950 15.55 5.56 0.24
CA GLN A 950 14.31 5.35 -0.51
C GLN A 950 14.59 5.45 -2.04
N PRO A 951 13.80 4.79 -2.92
CA PRO A 951 14.09 4.77 -4.36
C PRO A 951 13.80 6.12 -5.06
N GLN A 952 13.01 6.97 -4.40
CA GLN A 952 12.73 8.36 -4.74
C GLN A 952 12.60 9.12 -3.42
N SER A 953 13.10 10.36 -3.36
CA SER A 953 12.83 11.25 -2.22
C SER A 953 11.32 11.52 -2.08
N PRO A 954 10.85 11.96 -0.89
CA PRO A 954 9.45 12.33 -0.68
C PRO A 954 8.95 13.38 -1.68
N MET A 955 9.80 14.33 -2.08
CA MET A 955 9.46 15.39 -3.03
C MET A 955 9.37 14.88 -4.47
N GLU A 956 10.36 14.12 -4.95
CA GLU A 956 10.30 13.50 -6.28
C GLU A 956 9.08 12.59 -6.43
N ARG A 957 8.73 11.85 -5.38
CA ARG A 957 7.53 11.00 -5.34
C ARG A 957 6.25 11.82 -5.42
N ALA A 958 6.11 12.89 -4.63
CA ALA A 958 4.95 13.78 -4.67
C ALA A 958 4.77 14.39 -6.06
N VAL A 959 5.85 14.94 -6.63
CA VAL A 959 5.87 15.51 -7.98
C VAL A 959 5.53 14.47 -9.03
N TRP A 960 6.12 13.27 -9.00
CA TRP A 960 5.85 12.21 -9.96
C TRP A 960 4.36 11.83 -9.98
N TRP A 961 3.72 11.70 -8.81
CA TRP A 961 2.29 11.39 -8.75
C TRP A 961 1.41 12.53 -9.28
N ILE A 962 1.78 13.79 -9.03
CA ILE A 962 1.06 14.95 -9.58
C ILE A 962 1.21 14.99 -11.11
N GLU A 963 2.42 14.80 -11.63
CA GLU A 963 2.69 14.71 -13.08
C GLU A 963 1.97 13.53 -13.73
N HIS A 964 1.87 12.38 -13.04
CA HIS A 964 1.12 11.21 -13.52
C HIS A 964 -0.40 11.48 -13.56
N VAL A 965 -0.96 12.17 -12.56
CA VAL A 965 -2.37 12.64 -12.59
C VAL A 965 -2.62 13.59 -13.75
N ILE A 966 -1.73 14.57 -13.97
CA ILE A 966 -1.81 15.52 -15.10
C ILE A 966 -1.77 14.78 -16.44
N LYS A 967 -0.80 13.88 -16.61
CA LYS A 967 -0.53 13.14 -17.86
C LYS A 967 -1.67 12.22 -18.29
N HIS A 968 -2.41 11.63 -17.35
CA HIS A 968 -3.51 10.71 -17.65
C HIS A 968 -4.91 11.33 -17.48
N GLY A 969 -5.00 12.59 -17.04
CA GLY A 969 -6.27 13.29 -16.82
C GLY A 969 -7.06 12.74 -15.63
N GLY A 970 -6.37 12.36 -14.55
CA GLY A 970 -6.93 11.65 -13.40
C GLY A 970 -6.63 10.14 -13.39
N LEU A 971 -6.84 9.50 -12.24
CA LEU A 971 -6.48 8.10 -11.98
C LEU A 971 -7.65 7.30 -11.36
N PRO A 972 -8.85 7.30 -11.96
CA PRO A 972 -10.03 6.64 -11.37
C PRO A 972 -9.86 5.13 -11.18
N HIS A 973 -8.93 4.51 -11.91
CA HIS A 973 -8.63 3.08 -11.81
C HIS A 973 -7.96 2.66 -10.48
N LEU A 974 -7.49 3.62 -9.67
CA LEU A 974 -6.92 3.38 -8.33
C LEU A 974 -7.95 3.53 -7.20
N ARG A 975 -9.15 4.03 -7.50
CA ARG A 975 -10.21 4.29 -6.51
C ARG A 975 -10.88 2.97 -6.10
N ALA A 976 -11.19 2.83 -4.81
CA ALA A 976 -11.85 1.64 -4.28
C ALA A 976 -13.35 1.63 -4.58
N ARG A 977 -13.90 0.49 -5.02
CA ARG A 977 -15.36 0.28 -5.06
C ARG A 977 -16.04 0.47 -3.69
N ALA A 978 -15.28 0.41 -2.60
CA ALA A 978 -15.72 0.66 -1.23
C ALA A 978 -16.55 1.94 -1.04
N VAL A 979 -16.15 3.04 -1.70
CA VAL A 979 -16.77 4.37 -1.50
C VAL A 979 -18.11 4.53 -2.24
N GLU A 980 -18.41 3.61 -3.15
CA GLU A 980 -19.64 3.56 -3.94
C GLU A 980 -20.63 2.53 -3.39
N LEU A 981 -20.28 1.84 -2.30
CA LEU A 981 -21.16 0.91 -1.59
C LEU A 981 -21.87 1.63 -0.43
N PRO A 982 -23.19 1.45 -0.26
CA PRO A 982 -23.86 1.82 0.99
C PRO A 982 -23.19 1.13 2.19
N TRP A 983 -23.10 1.84 3.32
CA TRP A 983 -22.37 1.38 4.51
C TRP A 983 -22.78 -0.03 4.96
N TYR A 984 -24.06 -0.38 4.88
CA TYR A 984 -24.57 -1.70 5.25
C TYR A 984 -24.10 -2.82 4.29
N GLN A 985 -23.88 -2.52 3.00
CA GLN A 985 -23.28 -3.46 2.04
C GLN A 985 -21.77 -3.57 2.22
N TYR A 986 -21.09 -2.45 2.54
CA TYR A 986 -19.66 -2.42 2.86
C TYR A 986 -19.33 -3.35 4.05
N TYR A 987 -20.16 -3.33 5.09
CA TYR A 987 -20.05 -4.21 6.26
C TYR A 987 -20.76 -5.58 6.12
N LEU A 988 -21.37 -5.89 4.97
CA LEU A 988 -22.13 -7.13 4.70
C LEU A 988 -23.28 -7.42 5.68
N LEU A 989 -23.89 -6.38 6.25
CA LEU A 989 -25.01 -6.52 7.19
C LEU A 989 -26.28 -7.04 6.50
N ASP A 990 -26.47 -6.68 5.22
CA ASP A 990 -27.51 -7.21 4.35
C ASP A 990 -27.38 -8.74 4.17
N VAL A 991 -26.17 -9.20 3.85
CA VAL A 991 -25.86 -10.62 3.68
C VAL A 991 -25.93 -11.37 5.02
N ALA A 992 -25.46 -10.77 6.11
CA ALA A 992 -25.53 -11.37 7.45
C ALA A 992 -26.98 -11.57 7.90
N ALA A 993 -27.84 -10.54 7.76
CA ALA A 993 -29.25 -10.63 8.11
C ALA A 993 -29.98 -11.73 7.29
N PHE A 994 -29.71 -11.83 6.00
CA PHE A 994 -30.25 -12.89 5.15
C PHE A 994 -29.80 -14.29 5.58
N LEU A 995 -28.51 -14.49 5.83
CA LEU A 995 -27.99 -15.79 6.28
C LEU A 995 -28.57 -16.19 7.65
N LEU A 996 -28.72 -15.24 8.58
CA LEU A 996 -29.36 -15.46 9.88
C LEU A 996 -30.86 -15.83 9.74
N ALA A 997 -31.58 -15.18 8.81
CA ALA A 997 -32.97 -15.52 8.52
C ALA A 997 -33.11 -16.93 7.92
N VAL A 998 -32.23 -17.31 6.99
CA VAL A 998 -32.20 -18.67 6.41
C VAL A 998 -31.88 -19.73 7.48
N CYS A 999 -30.85 -19.51 8.30
CA CYS A 999 -30.51 -20.42 9.40
C CYS A 999 -31.67 -20.56 10.41
N SER A 1000 -32.32 -19.45 10.78
CA SER A 1000 -33.50 -19.46 11.66
C SER A 1000 -34.66 -20.23 11.05
N ALA A 1001 -34.95 -20.05 9.76
CA ALA A 1001 -36.00 -20.79 9.06
C ALA A 1001 -35.70 -22.29 9.00
N VAL A 1002 -34.46 -22.69 8.73
CA VAL A 1002 -34.03 -24.11 8.74
C VAL A 1002 -34.15 -24.71 10.14
N LEU A 1003 -33.74 -24.00 11.20
CA LEU A 1003 -33.90 -24.45 12.58
C LEU A 1003 -35.37 -24.63 12.95
N VAL A 1004 -36.24 -23.67 12.59
CA VAL A 1004 -37.69 -23.79 12.78
C VAL A 1004 -38.25 -25.00 12.02
N LEU A 1005 -37.86 -25.22 10.75
CA LEU A 1005 -38.28 -26.38 9.97
C LEU A 1005 -37.83 -27.71 10.58
N ILE A 1006 -36.61 -27.77 11.14
CA ILE A 1006 -36.10 -28.94 11.87
C ILE A 1006 -36.91 -29.15 13.15
N CYS A 1007 -37.13 -28.12 13.96
CA CYS A 1007 -37.95 -28.20 15.19
C CYS A 1007 -39.40 -28.60 14.90
N CYS A 1008 -40.02 -28.06 13.85
CA CYS A 1008 -41.35 -28.45 13.37
C CYS A 1008 -41.35 -29.91 12.88
N SER A 1009 -40.36 -30.34 12.10
CA SER A 1009 -40.25 -31.72 11.61
C SER A 1009 -40.05 -32.71 12.76
N CYS A 1010 -39.13 -32.42 13.68
CA CYS A 1010 -38.89 -33.23 14.88
C CYS A 1010 -40.12 -33.29 15.78
N SER A 1011 -40.81 -32.18 16.02
CA SER A 1011 -42.05 -32.19 16.83
C SER A 1011 -43.21 -32.93 16.13
N LEU A 1012 -43.32 -32.87 14.80
CA LEU A 1012 -44.28 -33.69 14.03
C LEU A 1012 -43.93 -35.18 14.06
N VAL A 1013 -42.66 -35.54 13.97
CA VAL A 1013 -42.17 -36.93 14.10
C VAL A 1013 -42.42 -37.45 15.52
N CYS A 1014 -42.06 -36.69 16.56
CA CYS A 1014 -42.36 -37.02 17.96
C CYS A 1014 -43.87 -37.18 18.18
N ARG A 1015 -44.71 -36.27 17.68
CA ARG A 1015 -46.19 -36.41 17.76
C ARG A 1015 -46.70 -37.68 17.06
N LYS A 1016 -46.13 -38.07 15.90
CA LYS A 1016 -46.48 -39.33 15.21
C LYS A 1016 -46.01 -40.57 15.97
N ILE A 1017 -44.82 -40.55 16.57
CA ILE A 1017 -44.28 -41.67 17.37
C ILE A 1017 -45.09 -41.83 18.66
N CYS A 1018 -45.37 -40.74 19.38
CA CYS A 1018 -46.20 -40.77 20.59
C CYS A 1018 -47.64 -41.22 20.30
N ARG A 1019 -48.26 -40.79 19.18
CA ARG A 1019 -49.58 -41.30 18.77
C ARG A 1019 -49.59 -42.81 18.50
N LYS A 1020 -48.50 -43.40 17.98
CA LYS A 1020 -48.40 -44.86 17.77
C LYS A 1020 -48.32 -45.67 19.08
N ARG A 1021 -47.86 -45.09 20.20
CA ARG A 1021 -47.85 -45.76 21.52
C ARG A 1021 -49.19 -45.71 22.26
N GLY A 1022 -50.18 -44.94 21.79
CA GLY A 1022 -51.52 -44.85 22.40
C GLY A 1022 -52.49 -45.98 22.04
N GLY A 1023 -52.07 -46.93 21.20
CA GLY A 1023 -52.92 -48.03 20.72
C GLY A 1023 -52.99 -49.23 21.67
N LYS A 1024 -53.84 -49.16 22.69
CA LYS A 1024 -54.39 -50.26 23.52
C LYS A 1024 -53.49 -51.52 23.69
N LEU A 1025 -52.76 -51.57 24.81
CA LEU A 1025 -52.64 -52.84 25.54
C LEU A 1025 -54.03 -53.18 26.10
N LYS A 1026 -54.61 -54.32 25.70
CA LYS A 1026 -55.78 -54.90 26.39
C LYS A 1026 -55.30 -55.60 27.66
N SER A 1027 -56.10 -55.53 28.72
CA SER A 1027 -55.86 -56.17 30.00
C SER A 1027 -55.89 -57.70 29.92
N GLN A 1028 -55.05 -58.34 30.73
CA GLN A 1028 -55.56 -59.21 31.79
C GLN A 1028 -55.50 -58.43 33.10
#